data_AF-A0A3B3B961-F1
#
_entry.id   AF-A0A3B3B961-F1
#
_cell.length_a   1.000
_cell.length_b   1.000
_cell.length_c   1.000
_cell.angle_alpha   90.00
_cell.angle_beta   90.00
_cell.angle_gamma   90.00
#
_symmetry.space_group_name_H-M   'P 1'
#
loop_
_entity.id
_entity.type
_entity.pdbx_description
1 polymer ?
#
loop_
_entity_poly.entity_id
_entity_poly.type
_entity_poly.pdbx_seq_one_letter_code
_entity_poly.pdbx_strand_id
1 'polypeptide(L)'
;MAAVHLRIGDLVWGKLGRYPPWPGKIVSPPKDLKKPRGKKCHFVKFFGTEDHAWIKVEQLKPYHAHKEEMIKINKGKRFQQAVDAVEDFLKKAKGKEQNSDGKGDSKGKKASSKPLKILEEDDEDLSALRDPSEKDLTDSDPEPSALERLGAGPGSGFKWETSPVKDDPHFHHFLLSQTEKPASSMEPISKRLKIIEEVTGSTSIQAADSTAINGSITPTDKRIGFLGLGLMGSGIVSNLLKMGHIVTVWNRTAEKCDLFIQEGARLGRTPAEVASMCDITFSCVSDPKAARDLVLGPSGVLQGIRPGKCYIEMSTVDPETITELSQVITSRGGRFLEAPVAGSQQLSNDGMLVILAAGDRSVYEDCSSCFQAMGKTSFFLGEAGNAARMMLILNMVQGSFMATIAEGLTLAQATGQSQQTFLDILCQGQMASTFVDQKCQNILQGNFKPDYYLKHIQKDLRLAICMGDMANHPTPMAAAANEEEEFNWLLKEEVHAVLKQLQDVLKEASRRFCMPSPGLESQLKQENFILGSSTMDQVKGVLTLQGEALTQADINLKIAKSSQVLHFQFREDKQWKLQQIQDARNHVNQALQLLSSRDETYHFKTGAEVNKLMDAVMLQLTRARNRLTTPASMTLPELATSGLMKMFTPPMPGDAMINFYINLSKLCLTVYQLHVLPPNTTKNFRPAGSSVLHNPGAMFELNNNRFEVSHVHKVECVVPWLNDTLVFFTISLQLCQQLKDKISVFSSFWNYRPF
;
A
#
# COMPACT_ATOMS: atom_id res chain seq x y z
N MET A 1 44.77 6.20 -37.45
CA MET A 1 44.09 6.15 -36.14
C MET A 1 44.02 4.69 -35.69
N ALA A 2 44.68 4.34 -34.60
CA ALA A 2 44.71 2.96 -34.11
C ALA A 2 43.29 2.46 -33.79
N ALA A 3 42.92 1.29 -34.32
CA ALA A 3 41.63 0.67 -34.05
C ALA A 3 41.60 0.21 -32.58
N VAL A 4 40.92 0.96 -31.72
CA VAL A 4 40.75 0.58 -30.31
C VAL A 4 39.86 -0.66 -30.26
N HIS A 5 40.42 -1.80 -29.88
CA HIS A 5 39.68 -3.04 -29.63
C HIS A 5 38.88 -2.92 -28.33
N LEU A 6 37.59 -2.62 -28.43
CA LEU A 6 36.66 -2.60 -27.30
C LEU A 6 36.15 -4.01 -26.98
N ARG A 7 36.18 -4.39 -25.70
CA ARG A 7 35.76 -5.70 -25.16
C ARG A 7 34.58 -5.56 -24.21
N ILE A 8 33.91 -6.68 -23.93
CA ILE A 8 32.89 -6.75 -22.88
C ILE A 8 33.56 -6.43 -21.55
N GLY A 9 32.99 -5.49 -20.79
CA GLY A 9 33.55 -4.97 -19.55
C GLY A 9 34.15 -3.57 -19.67
N ASP A 10 34.49 -3.11 -20.87
CA ASP A 10 35.13 -1.79 -21.06
C ASP A 10 34.15 -0.64 -20.80
N LEU A 11 34.68 0.42 -20.18
CA LEU A 11 33.97 1.69 -19.96
C LEU A 11 34.10 2.58 -21.19
N VAL A 12 32.97 3.11 -21.65
CA VAL A 12 32.85 3.84 -22.91
C VAL A 12 31.92 5.04 -22.80
N TRP A 13 32.12 6.03 -23.65
CA TRP A 13 31.15 7.08 -23.96
C TRP A 13 30.33 6.63 -25.17
N GLY A 14 29.03 6.43 -24.98
CA GLY A 14 28.10 6.05 -26.05
C GLY A 14 27.27 7.23 -26.53
N LYS A 15 27.25 7.47 -27.84
CA LYS A 15 26.38 8.49 -28.45
C LYS A 15 25.21 7.83 -29.20
N LEU A 16 23.99 8.09 -28.76
CA LEU A 16 22.76 7.55 -29.36
C LEU A 16 21.93 8.67 -30.01
N GLY A 17 21.82 8.65 -31.35
CA GLY A 17 20.98 9.60 -32.08
C GLY A 17 21.32 11.08 -31.82
N ARG A 18 20.33 11.87 -31.38
CA ARG A 18 20.49 13.31 -31.05
C ARG A 18 20.95 13.56 -29.60
N TYR A 19 21.08 12.52 -28.77
CA TYR A 19 21.49 12.67 -27.39
C TYR A 19 22.99 12.93 -27.27
N PRO A 20 23.43 13.72 -26.27
CA PRO A 20 24.85 13.92 -25.99
C PRO A 20 25.50 12.58 -25.59
N PRO A 21 26.82 12.41 -25.82
CA PRO A 21 27.54 11.22 -25.37
C PRO A 21 27.35 10.98 -23.87
N TRP A 22 27.01 9.76 -23.49
CA TRP A 22 26.71 9.38 -22.11
C TRP A 22 27.63 8.25 -21.64
N PRO A 23 28.07 8.23 -20.37
CA PRO A 23 28.98 7.19 -19.89
C PRO A 23 28.27 5.85 -19.71
N GLY A 24 28.91 4.77 -20.12
CA GLY A 24 28.34 3.42 -20.15
C GLY A 24 29.40 2.33 -20.06
N LYS A 25 28.95 1.08 -19.88
CA LYS A 25 29.78 -0.13 -19.87
C LYS A 25 29.30 -1.10 -20.93
N ILE A 26 30.23 -1.69 -21.68
CA ILE A 26 29.89 -2.77 -22.61
C ILE A 26 29.54 -4.02 -21.80
N VAL A 27 28.35 -4.55 -22.00
CA VAL A 27 27.84 -5.75 -21.30
C VAL A 27 27.32 -6.78 -22.31
N SER A 28 27.22 -8.03 -21.88
CA SER A 28 26.60 -9.09 -22.70
C SER A 28 25.10 -8.79 -22.87
N PRO A 29 24.54 -8.96 -24.08
CA PRO A 29 23.11 -8.77 -24.30
C PRO A 29 22.28 -9.85 -23.58
N PRO A 30 21.04 -9.53 -23.13
CA PRO A 30 20.08 -10.53 -22.65
C PRO A 30 19.77 -11.59 -23.71
N LYS A 31 19.42 -12.81 -23.29
CA LYS A 31 19.21 -13.97 -24.18
C LYS A 31 18.14 -13.76 -25.26
N ASP A 32 17.19 -12.86 -25.01
CA ASP A 32 16.02 -12.64 -25.88
C ASP A 32 16.21 -11.48 -26.88
N LEU A 33 17.34 -10.76 -26.80
CA LEU A 33 17.56 -9.54 -27.57
C LEU A 33 18.34 -9.81 -28.87
N LYS A 34 17.67 -9.72 -30.02
CA LYS A 34 18.29 -9.91 -31.34
C LYS A 34 19.27 -8.78 -31.67
N LYS A 35 20.49 -9.15 -32.05
CA LYS A 35 21.52 -8.19 -32.51
C LYS A 35 21.11 -7.57 -33.86
N PRO A 36 21.23 -6.23 -34.03
CA PRO A 36 20.98 -5.58 -35.31
C PRO A 36 21.87 -6.15 -36.43
N ARG A 37 21.27 -6.51 -37.58
CA ARG A 37 22.00 -7.07 -38.74
C ARG A 37 22.90 -6.01 -39.40
N GLY A 38 24.13 -6.39 -39.77
CA GLY A 38 24.95 -5.66 -40.74
C GLY A 38 25.97 -4.64 -40.22
N LYS A 39 26.08 -4.34 -38.90
CA LYS A 39 27.10 -3.39 -38.38
C LYS A 39 27.76 -3.90 -37.09
N LYS A 40 29.07 -3.65 -36.93
CA LYS A 40 29.79 -3.89 -35.66
C LYS A 40 29.20 -2.98 -34.57
N CYS A 41 28.43 -3.57 -33.66
CA CYS A 41 27.79 -2.90 -32.54
C CYS A 41 28.04 -3.66 -31.25
N HIS A 42 28.14 -2.91 -30.14
CA HIS A 42 28.23 -3.42 -28.78
C HIS A 42 26.96 -3.07 -28.02
N PHE A 43 26.59 -3.92 -27.08
CA PHE A 43 25.49 -3.67 -26.17
C PHE A 43 26.02 -2.93 -24.95
N VAL A 44 25.50 -1.73 -24.67
CA VAL A 44 26.03 -0.81 -23.66
C VAL A 44 24.96 -0.55 -22.62
N LYS A 45 25.30 -0.73 -21.34
CA LYS A 45 24.51 -0.28 -20.17
C LYS A 45 24.98 1.12 -19.79
N PHE A 46 24.10 2.12 -19.76
CA PHE A 46 24.42 3.49 -19.38
C PHE A 46 24.34 3.69 -17.87
N PHE A 47 25.28 4.46 -17.31
CA PHE A 47 25.29 4.79 -15.89
C PHE A 47 24.29 5.90 -15.58
N GLY A 48 23.67 5.86 -14.40
CA GLY A 48 22.74 6.90 -13.92
C GLY A 48 21.32 6.86 -14.54
N THR A 49 21.12 6.17 -15.66
CA THR A 49 19.77 6.00 -16.25
C THR A 49 19.30 4.54 -16.34
N GLU A 50 20.19 3.58 -16.08
CA GLU A 50 19.95 2.13 -16.23
C GLU A 50 19.47 1.70 -17.63
N ASP A 51 19.53 2.58 -18.62
CA ASP A 51 19.18 2.28 -19.99
C ASP A 51 20.21 1.38 -20.66
N HIS A 52 19.76 0.57 -21.63
CA HIS A 52 20.62 -0.29 -22.41
C HIS A 52 20.34 -0.15 -23.90
N ALA A 53 21.37 -0.07 -24.73
CA ALA A 53 21.20 0.03 -26.18
C ALA A 53 22.34 -0.62 -26.96
N TRP A 54 22.03 -1.02 -28.20
CA TRP A 54 23.03 -1.40 -29.20
C TRP A 54 23.65 -0.15 -29.80
N ILE A 55 24.93 0.10 -29.52
CA ILE A 55 25.68 1.26 -30.03
C ILE A 55 26.70 0.78 -31.06
N LYS A 56 26.79 1.48 -32.19
CA LYS A 56 27.78 1.18 -33.23
C LYS A 56 29.18 1.53 -32.73
N VAL A 57 30.19 0.77 -33.15
CA VAL A 57 31.60 1.01 -32.74
C VAL A 57 32.06 2.44 -33.07
N GLU A 58 31.60 3.01 -34.19
CA GLU A 58 31.92 4.40 -34.60
C GLU A 58 31.36 5.48 -33.65
N GLN A 59 30.39 5.12 -32.81
CA GLN A 59 29.73 5.99 -31.83
C GLN A 59 30.20 5.72 -30.40
N LEU A 60 31.25 4.90 -30.23
CA LEU A 60 31.86 4.57 -28.95
C LEU A 60 33.25 5.17 -28.86
N LYS A 61 33.51 5.89 -27.77
CA LYS A 61 34.85 6.37 -27.40
C LYS A 61 35.26 5.77 -26.06
N PRO A 62 36.53 5.35 -25.84
CA PRO A 62 36.99 4.87 -24.53
C PRO A 62 36.81 5.93 -23.45
N TYR A 63 36.32 5.52 -22.27
CA TYR A 63 35.94 6.44 -21.20
C TYR A 63 37.10 7.35 -20.73
N HIS A 64 38.22 6.74 -20.33
CA HIS A 64 39.37 7.45 -19.76
C HIS A 64 40.02 8.44 -20.74
N ALA A 65 40.21 8.03 -21.99
CA ALA A 65 40.91 8.84 -22.99
C ALA A 65 40.16 10.12 -23.40
N HIS A 66 38.84 10.17 -23.18
CA HIS A 66 37.99 11.29 -23.62
C HIS A 66 37.22 11.95 -22.46
N LYS A 67 37.56 11.63 -21.20
CA LYS A 67 36.83 12.10 -20.02
C LYS A 67 36.73 13.63 -19.95
N GLU A 68 37.85 14.34 -20.09
CA GLU A 68 37.88 15.80 -20.00
C GLU A 68 37.15 16.50 -21.16
N GLU A 69 37.18 15.92 -22.36
CA GLU A 69 36.45 16.42 -23.54
C GLU A 69 34.94 16.26 -23.32
N MET A 70 34.50 15.08 -22.86
CA MET A 70 33.08 14.73 -22.75
C MET A 70 32.38 15.43 -21.58
N ILE A 71 33.08 15.67 -20.47
CA ILE A 71 32.54 16.42 -19.32
C ILE A 71 32.27 17.89 -19.69
N LYS A 72 33.05 18.48 -20.60
CA LYS A 72 32.82 19.86 -21.06
C LYS A 72 31.58 20.02 -21.94
N ILE A 73 31.12 18.94 -22.58
CA ILE A 73 29.99 18.95 -23.53
C ILE A 73 28.63 19.02 -22.83
N ASN A 74 28.50 18.49 -21.62
CA ASN A 74 27.23 18.42 -20.90
C ASN A 74 27.40 18.76 -19.41
N LYS A 75 26.64 19.75 -18.93
CA LYS A 75 26.67 20.22 -17.53
C LYS A 75 25.41 19.86 -16.73
N GLY A 76 24.57 18.95 -17.24
CA GLY A 76 23.33 18.57 -16.57
C GLY A 76 23.57 17.83 -15.24
N LYS A 77 22.77 18.11 -14.21
CA LYS A 77 22.89 17.48 -12.88
C LYS A 77 22.83 15.94 -12.94
N ARG A 78 21.96 15.37 -13.78
CA ARG A 78 21.86 13.91 -14.03
C ARG A 78 23.08 13.34 -14.74
N PHE A 79 23.71 14.13 -15.61
CA PHE A 79 24.93 13.72 -16.31
C PHE A 79 26.11 13.67 -15.34
N GLN A 80 26.22 14.66 -14.44
CA GLN A 80 27.23 14.65 -13.39
C GLN A 80 27.10 13.42 -12.48
N GLN A 81 25.87 13.10 -12.04
CA GLN A 81 25.59 11.88 -11.27
C GLN A 81 26.01 10.59 -12.00
N ALA A 82 25.81 10.52 -13.32
CA ALA A 82 26.23 9.37 -14.11
C ALA A 82 27.77 9.26 -14.22
N VAL A 83 28.47 10.38 -14.33
CA VAL A 83 29.94 10.43 -14.31
C VAL A 83 30.46 10.00 -12.93
N ASP A 84 29.90 10.54 -11.85
CA ASP A 84 30.29 10.20 -10.48
C ASP A 84 30.08 8.70 -10.20
N ALA A 85 28.98 8.11 -10.70
CA ALA A 85 28.72 6.67 -10.59
C ALA A 85 29.77 5.80 -11.29
N VAL A 86 30.35 6.25 -12.41
CA VAL A 86 31.46 5.55 -13.07
C VAL A 86 32.74 5.65 -12.25
N GLU A 87 33.02 6.82 -11.67
CA GLU A 87 34.20 7.02 -10.82
C GLU A 87 34.13 6.16 -9.55
N ASP A 88 32.97 6.04 -8.93
CA ASP A 88 32.76 5.16 -7.77
C ASP A 88 32.84 3.68 -8.15
N PHE A 89 32.37 3.32 -9.34
CA PHE A 89 32.57 1.97 -9.88
C PHE A 89 34.07 1.65 -10.06
N LEU A 90 34.86 2.60 -10.55
CA LEU A 90 36.31 2.46 -10.70
C LEU A 90 37.04 2.35 -9.35
N LYS A 91 36.62 3.13 -8.34
CA LYS A 91 37.18 3.02 -6.97
C LYS A 91 36.92 1.64 -6.37
N LYS A 92 35.70 1.11 -6.51
CA LYS A 92 35.35 -0.24 -6.02
C LYS A 92 36.09 -1.35 -6.75
N ALA A 93 36.40 -1.19 -8.04
CA ALA A 93 37.17 -2.18 -8.81
C ALA A 93 38.64 -2.24 -8.35
N LYS A 94 39.30 -1.09 -8.10
CA LYS A 94 40.67 -1.06 -7.58
C LYS A 94 40.82 -1.65 -6.17
N GLY A 95 39.79 -1.52 -5.33
CA GLY A 95 39.76 -2.14 -4.00
C GLY A 95 39.63 -3.67 -4.00
N LYS A 96 39.21 -4.29 -5.13
CA LYS A 96 39.13 -5.75 -5.27
C LYS A 96 40.43 -6.38 -5.78
N GLU A 97 41.24 -5.67 -6.56
CA GLU A 97 42.53 -6.19 -7.08
C GLU A 97 43.64 -6.19 -6.01
N GLN A 98 43.56 -5.37 -4.95
CA GLN A 98 44.53 -5.40 -3.84
C GLN A 98 44.33 -6.56 -2.84
N ASN A 99 43.23 -7.32 -2.94
CA ASN A 99 42.92 -8.45 -2.05
C ASN A 99 43.13 -9.83 -2.72
N SER A 100 43.74 -9.90 -3.91
CA SER A 100 43.88 -11.15 -4.67
C SER A 100 45.31 -11.52 -5.12
N ASP A 101 46.35 -10.96 -4.50
CA ASP A 101 47.72 -11.46 -4.64
C ASP A 101 48.13 -12.26 -3.40
N GLY A 102 47.86 -13.57 -3.43
CA GLY A 102 48.21 -14.43 -2.30
C GLY A 102 47.78 -15.90 -2.39
N LYS A 103 48.13 -16.62 -3.48
CA LYS A 103 48.59 -18.03 -3.48
C LYS A 103 48.54 -18.65 -4.88
N GLY A 104 49.65 -19.26 -5.25
CA GLY A 104 49.90 -19.82 -6.58
C GLY A 104 49.42 -21.26 -6.81
N ASP A 105 49.45 -21.57 -8.11
CA ASP A 105 49.77 -22.84 -8.78
C ASP A 105 48.92 -24.10 -8.54
N SER A 106 48.21 -24.54 -9.59
CA SER A 106 48.53 -25.77 -10.36
C SER A 106 47.30 -26.41 -11.05
N LYS A 107 47.44 -26.62 -12.37
CA LYS A 107 46.88 -27.71 -13.21
C LYS A 107 45.35 -27.82 -13.43
N GLY A 108 44.92 -27.39 -14.62
CA GLY A 108 44.79 -28.32 -15.77
C GLY A 108 43.44 -29.01 -16.06
N LYS A 109 42.98 -28.77 -17.32
CA LYS A 109 42.22 -29.65 -18.24
C LYS A 109 40.69 -29.48 -18.41
N LYS A 110 40.39 -28.92 -19.59
CA LYS A 110 39.60 -29.44 -20.74
C LYS A 110 38.08 -29.68 -20.65
N ALA A 111 37.47 -29.13 -21.69
CA ALA A 111 36.07 -29.10 -22.12
C ALA A 111 35.48 -30.43 -22.63
N SER A 112 34.14 -30.47 -22.71
CA SER A 112 33.22 -31.07 -23.72
C SER A 112 31.98 -31.61 -22.99
N SER A 113 30.75 -31.73 -23.51
CA SER A 113 30.05 -31.38 -24.75
C SER A 113 28.54 -31.62 -24.49
N LYS A 114 27.69 -30.88 -25.21
CA LYS A 114 26.20 -30.98 -25.34
C LYS A 114 25.64 -32.42 -25.59
N PRO A 115 24.31 -32.62 -25.83
CA PRO A 115 23.05 -32.20 -25.13
C PRO A 115 22.01 -33.37 -25.11
N LEU A 116 20.73 -33.14 -24.73
CA LEU A 116 19.44 -33.82 -25.08
C LEU A 116 18.44 -33.65 -23.89
N LYS A 117 17.10 -33.61 -23.96
CA LYS A 117 16.06 -33.76 -25.00
C LYS A 117 14.73 -33.15 -24.48
N ILE A 118 13.83 -32.87 -25.42
CA ILE A 118 12.43 -32.42 -25.30
C ILE A 118 11.51 -33.60 -24.87
N LEU A 119 10.41 -33.30 -24.16
CA LEU A 119 9.13 -34.02 -24.23
C LEU A 119 7.96 -33.01 -24.10
N GLU A 120 6.97 -33.17 -24.99
CA GLU A 120 5.63 -32.58 -25.02
C GLU A 120 4.60 -33.55 -24.40
N GLU A 121 3.40 -33.04 -24.08
CA GLU A 121 2.05 -33.67 -23.95
C GLU A 121 1.22 -32.77 -22.99
N ASP A 122 -0.09 -32.53 -23.07
CA ASP A 122 -1.16 -32.63 -24.08
C ASP A 122 -2.39 -31.87 -23.51
N ASP A 123 -3.34 -31.50 -24.37
CA ASP A 123 -4.61 -30.78 -24.10
C ASP A 123 -5.66 -31.58 -23.29
N GLU A 124 -6.59 -30.89 -22.60
CA GLU A 124 -8.00 -31.32 -22.54
C GLU A 124 -8.99 -30.16 -22.19
N ASP A 125 -10.08 -30.15 -22.94
CA ASP A 125 -11.24 -29.24 -22.99
C ASP A 125 -12.26 -29.52 -21.87
N LEU A 126 -13.10 -28.55 -21.50
CA LEU A 126 -14.50 -28.80 -21.06
C LEU A 126 -15.32 -27.50 -20.98
N SER A 127 -16.55 -27.55 -21.50
CA SER A 127 -17.48 -26.45 -21.68
C SER A 127 -18.82 -26.67 -20.96
N ALA A 128 -19.51 -25.55 -20.71
CA ALA A 128 -20.96 -25.34 -20.57
C ALA A 128 -21.71 -25.71 -19.26
N LEU A 129 -22.50 -24.74 -18.76
CA LEU A 129 -23.94 -24.78 -18.35
C LEU A 129 -24.27 -23.49 -17.55
N ARG A 130 -25.04 -22.55 -18.12
CA ARG A 130 -26.51 -22.32 -18.00
C ARG A 130 -26.96 -21.50 -16.76
N ASP A 131 -27.60 -20.38 -17.09
CA ASP A 131 -28.46 -19.48 -16.30
C ASP A 131 -29.80 -20.16 -15.90
N PRO A 132 -30.59 -19.64 -14.93
CA PRO A 132 -31.59 -18.59 -15.27
C PRO A 132 -32.02 -17.58 -14.15
N SER A 133 -32.38 -16.35 -14.59
CA SER A 133 -33.51 -15.42 -14.23
C SER A 133 -34.33 -15.66 -12.93
N GLU A 134 -34.91 -14.68 -12.19
CA GLU A 134 -35.60 -13.43 -12.55
C GLU A 134 -36.10 -12.66 -11.28
N LYS A 135 -36.45 -11.36 -11.43
CA LYS A 135 -37.47 -10.53 -10.73
C LYS A 135 -37.15 -9.57 -9.57
N ASP A 136 -37.19 -8.29 -9.95
CA ASP A 136 -38.05 -7.19 -9.46
C ASP A 136 -38.12 -6.83 -7.97
N LEU A 137 -37.81 -5.57 -7.65
CA LEU A 137 -38.78 -4.60 -7.10
C LEU A 137 -38.20 -3.17 -7.12
N THR A 138 -39.03 -2.28 -7.63
CA THR A 138 -38.92 -0.81 -7.73
C THR A 138 -39.25 -0.13 -6.40
N ASP A 139 -38.53 0.95 -6.05
CA ASP A 139 -39.10 2.23 -5.59
C ASP A 139 -37.95 3.18 -5.18
N SER A 140 -37.69 4.27 -5.91
CA SER A 140 -38.35 5.59 -5.78
C SER A 140 -37.76 6.41 -4.62
N ASP A 141 -36.89 7.38 -4.97
CA ASP A 141 -36.44 8.50 -4.13
C ASP A 141 -37.64 9.33 -3.62
N PRO A 142 -37.47 10.20 -2.59
CA PRO A 142 -37.02 11.57 -2.89
C PRO A 142 -36.08 12.20 -1.84
N GLU A 143 -34.98 12.78 -2.32
CA GLU A 143 -34.48 14.11 -1.87
C GLU A 143 -35.39 15.22 -2.45
N PRO A 144 -35.25 16.56 -2.20
CA PRO A 144 -34.31 17.32 -1.35
C PRO A 144 -34.94 18.55 -0.62
N SER A 145 -34.17 19.25 0.22
CA SER A 145 -34.25 20.72 0.41
C SER A 145 -32.99 21.19 1.17
N ALA A 146 -32.01 21.82 0.52
CA ALA A 146 -31.93 23.23 0.12
C ALA A 146 -31.47 24.19 1.23
N LEU A 147 -30.31 24.81 0.95
CA LEU A 147 -29.84 26.15 1.35
C LEU A 147 -29.57 26.47 2.84
N GLU A 148 -28.30 26.78 3.16
CA GLU A 148 -27.88 28.18 3.29
C GLU A 148 -26.35 28.36 3.33
N ARG A 149 -25.87 29.32 2.55
CA ARG A 149 -24.52 29.90 2.58
C ARG A 149 -24.59 31.22 3.34
N LEU A 150 -23.79 31.38 4.38
CA LEU A 150 -23.35 32.66 4.97
C LEU A 150 -21.97 32.37 5.59
N GLY A 151 -20.91 33.15 5.47
CA GLY A 151 -20.63 34.43 4.86
C GLY A 151 -19.15 34.71 5.17
N ALA A 152 -18.41 35.27 4.22
CA ALA A 152 -17.01 35.67 4.42
C ALA A 152 -16.95 37.06 5.09
N GLY A 153 -16.03 37.22 6.05
CA GLY A 153 -15.64 38.50 6.61
C GLY A 153 -14.25 38.41 7.26
N PRO A 154 -13.41 39.47 7.21
CA PRO A 154 -11.96 39.33 7.07
C PRO A 154 -11.15 39.78 8.30
N GLY A 155 -9.91 39.28 8.39
CA GLY A 155 -8.77 40.07 8.88
C GLY A 155 -8.46 40.01 10.38
N SER A 156 -7.52 39.14 10.75
CA SER A 156 -6.48 39.51 11.74
C SER A 156 -5.16 38.90 11.30
N GLY A 157 -4.19 39.76 10.99
CA GLY A 157 -2.88 39.37 10.50
C GLY A 157 -2.04 38.64 11.55
N PHE A 158 -1.33 37.62 11.10
CA PHE A 158 -0.16 37.10 11.78
C PHE A 158 0.99 37.09 10.75
N LYS A 159 2.01 37.91 11.02
CA LYS A 159 3.21 38.05 10.19
C LYS A 159 4.09 36.80 10.34
N TRP A 160 4.49 36.21 9.22
CA TRP A 160 5.60 35.25 9.17
C TRP A 160 6.88 36.01 8.84
N GLU A 161 7.78 36.15 9.81
CA GLU A 161 9.14 36.60 9.56
C GLU A 161 9.96 35.45 8.96
N THR A 162 10.41 35.66 7.72
CA THR A 162 11.37 34.82 7.03
C THR A 162 12.77 35.03 7.60
N SER A 163 13.32 34.01 8.25
CA SER A 163 14.76 33.88 8.52
C SER A 163 15.33 32.69 7.75
N PRO A 164 16.57 32.79 7.22
CA PRO A 164 17.12 31.80 6.29
C PRO A 164 17.50 30.50 7.01
N VAL A 165 17.10 29.38 6.42
CA VAL A 165 17.49 28.03 6.82
C VAL A 165 18.99 27.86 6.56
N LYS A 166 19.76 27.64 7.62
CA LYS A 166 21.10 27.06 7.55
C LYS A 166 20.96 25.55 7.44
N ASP A 167 21.57 24.99 6.40
CA ASP A 167 21.81 23.55 6.27
C ASP A 167 22.66 23.05 7.44
N ASP A 168 22.15 22.09 8.22
CA ASP A 168 22.92 21.33 9.20
C ASP A 168 22.89 19.83 8.82
N PRO A 169 24.01 19.24 8.38
CA PRO A 169 24.08 17.87 7.92
C PRO A 169 24.40 16.92 9.09
N HIS A 170 23.39 16.53 9.87
CA HIS A 170 23.55 15.54 10.95
C HIS A 170 22.53 14.39 10.88
N PHE A 171 22.32 13.84 9.69
CA PHE A 171 21.53 12.61 9.51
C PHE A 171 22.12 11.65 8.47
N HIS A 172 23.45 11.52 8.39
CA HIS A 172 24.11 10.44 7.62
C HIS A 172 25.58 10.24 8.06
N HIS A 173 25.83 10.01 9.35
CA HIS A 173 27.13 9.47 9.79
C HIS A 173 27.05 8.84 11.18
N PHE A 174 26.47 7.65 11.31
CA PHE A 174 26.60 6.87 12.56
C PHE A 174 27.06 5.42 12.37
N LEU A 175 27.31 4.93 11.14
CA LEU A 175 27.63 3.50 10.97
C LEU A 175 29.00 3.11 10.43
N LEU A 176 29.91 4.01 10.03
CA LEU A 176 31.23 3.57 9.56
C LEU A 176 32.35 4.61 9.79
N SER A 177 32.75 4.79 11.04
CA SER A 177 34.16 5.03 11.40
C SER A 177 34.28 5.01 12.91
N GLN A 178 35.09 4.10 13.44
CA GLN A 178 35.92 4.25 14.65
C GLN A 178 36.56 2.88 14.88
N THR A 179 37.71 2.67 14.25
CA THR A 179 38.70 1.70 14.71
C THR A 179 39.34 2.27 15.97
N GLU A 180 38.71 2.13 17.12
CA GLU A 180 39.36 2.33 18.43
C GLU A 180 38.84 1.29 19.45
N LYS A 181 39.71 1.00 20.42
CA LYS A 181 39.78 -0.16 21.34
C LYS A 181 38.50 -0.49 22.14
N PRO A 182 38.37 -1.73 22.67
CA PRO A 182 37.13 -2.23 23.25
C PRO A 182 36.92 -1.72 24.67
N ALA A 183 36.08 -0.71 24.84
CA ALA A 183 35.43 -0.38 26.11
C ALA A 183 34.22 0.53 25.83
N SER A 184 33.10 0.30 26.52
CA SER A 184 31.94 1.21 26.70
C SER A 184 30.62 1.01 25.92
N SER A 185 30.28 -0.19 25.41
CA SER A 185 28.87 -0.44 25.02
C SER A 185 27.92 -0.67 26.22
N MET A 186 28.47 -0.90 27.43
CA MET A 186 27.68 -1.11 28.65
C MET A 186 27.34 0.16 29.44
N GLU A 187 27.98 1.31 29.17
CA GLU A 187 27.76 2.51 29.99
C GLU A 187 26.37 3.17 29.86
N PRO A 188 25.74 3.25 28.66
CA PRO A 188 24.40 3.87 28.54
C PRO A 188 23.31 3.01 29.19
N ILE A 189 23.44 1.68 29.09
CA ILE A 189 22.51 0.71 29.69
C ILE A 189 22.70 0.69 31.21
N SER A 190 23.94 0.66 31.69
CA SER A 190 24.27 0.67 33.13
C SER A 190 23.86 1.98 33.82
N LYS A 191 23.97 3.14 33.16
CA LYS A 191 23.50 4.44 33.70
C LYS A 191 21.97 4.54 33.77
N ARG A 192 21.22 3.90 32.86
CA ARG A 192 19.74 3.86 32.90
C ARG A 192 19.18 2.79 33.84
N LEU A 193 19.94 1.73 34.12
CA LEU A 193 19.59 0.67 35.08
C LEU A 193 19.87 1.03 36.54
N LYS A 194 20.28 2.27 36.86
CA LYS A 194 20.26 2.75 38.25
C LYS A 194 18.82 2.75 38.74
N ILE A 195 18.49 1.68 39.45
CA ILE A 195 17.21 1.36 40.07
C ILE A 195 16.72 2.61 40.83
N ILE A 196 15.61 3.18 40.37
CA ILE A 196 14.78 4.02 41.21
C ILE A 196 14.11 3.04 42.17
N GLU A 197 14.68 2.87 43.37
CA GLU A 197 13.98 2.23 44.48
C GLU A 197 12.91 3.21 44.97
N GLU A 198 11.85 3.38 44.19
CA GLU A 198 10.57 3.70 44.79
C GLU A 198 10.02 2.41 45.37
N VAL A 199 9.81 2.41 46.69
CA VAL A 199 9.20 1.31 47.42
C VAL A 199 7.73 1.21 46.97
N THR A 200 7.49 0.68 45.77
CA THR A 200 6.18 0.17 45.39
C THR A 200 6.02 -1.14 46.13
N GLY A 201 5.41 -1.08 47.33
CA GLY A 201 5.09 -2.26 48.11
C GLY A 201 4.19 -3.19 47.29
N SER A 202 4.78 -4.17 46.60
CA SER A 202 4.06 -5.21 45.90
C SER A 202 3.32 -6.04 46.95
N THR A 203 2.04 -5.75 47.11
CA THR A 203 1.14 -6.49 47.99
C THR A 203 0.55 -7.62 47.15
N SER A 204 1.34 -8.68 46.95
CA SER A 204 0.85 -9.90 46.31
C SER A 204 -0.15 -10.58 47.24
N ILE A 205 -1.32 -10.95 46.71
CA ILE A 205 -2.09 -12.02 47.32
C ILE A 205 -1.41 -13.30 46.83
N GLN A 206 -0.61 -13.92 47.70
CA GLN A 206 -0.19 -15.30 47.50
C GLN A 206 -1.46 -16.15 47.48
N ALA A 207 -1.98 -16.47 46.30
CA ALA A 207 -2.80 -17.67 46.16
C ALA A 207 -1.81 -18.82 46.42
N ALA A 208 -1.79 -19.28 47.67
CA ALA A 208 -0.77 -20.19 48.15
C ALA A 208 -0.77 -21.47 47.31
N ASP A 209 0.34 -22.21 47.39
CA ASP A 209 0.47 -23.64 47.04
C ASP A 209 -0.63 -24.55 47.67
N SER A 210 -1.59 -23.97 48.38
CA SER A 210 -2.78 -24.55 49.01
C SER A 210 -3.96 -24.81 48.05
N THR A 211 -4.11 -24.10 46.92
CA THR A 211 -5.25 -24.35 46.02
C THR A 211 -5.15 -25.71 45.32
N ALA A 212 -3.93 -26.16 45.02
CA ALA A 212 -3.67 -27.45 44.39
C ALA A 212 -3.74 -28.64 45.37
N ILE A 213 -3.75 -28.40 46.69
CA ILE A 213 -3.61 -29.47 47.71
C ILE A 213 -4.82 -29.53 48.67
N ASN A 214 -5.50 -28.42 49.00
CA ASN A 214 -6.46 -28.38 50.13
C ASN A 214 -7.90 -27.89 49.82
N GLY A 215 -8.26 -27.63 48.56
CA GLY A 215 -9.67 -27.60 48.10
C GLY A 215 -10.69 -26.76 48.89
N SER A 216 -10.32 -25.70 49.61
CA SER A 216 -11.25 -24.90 50.43
C SER A 216 -11.10 -23.40 50.20
N ILE A 217 -11.40 -22.94 48.99
CA ILE A 217 -11.77 -21.54 48.76
C ILE A 217 -13.24 -21.41 49.17
N THR A 218 -13.56 -20.50 50.08
CA THR A 218 -14.96 -20.13 50.32
C THR A 218 -15.36 -19.14 49.22
N PRO A 219 -16.34 -19.48 48.35
CA PRO A 219 -16.73 -18.57 47.27
C PRO A 219 -17.39 -17.31 47.84
N THR A 220 -17.21 -16.18 47.14
CA THR A 220 -17.90 -14.93 47.48
C THR A 220 -19.41 -15.05 47.24
N ASP A 221 -20.19 -14.38 48.09
CA ASP A 221 -21.66 -14.26 47.93
C ASP A 221 -22.06 -13.34 46.77
N LYS A 222 -21.10 -12.58 46.22
CA LYS A 222 -21.31 -11.66 45.09
C LYS A 222 -21.61 -12.44 43.82
N ARG A 223 -22.59 -11.99 43.03
CA ARG A 223 -22.90 -12.59 41.72
C ARG A 223 -21.84 -12.18 40.70
N ILE A 224 -21.28 -13.18 40.01
CA ILE A 224 -20.20 -12.99 39.04
C ILE A 224 -20.75 -12.99 37.62
N GLY A 225 -20.39 -12.00 36.82
CA GLY A 225 -20.59 -11.95 35.38
C GLY A 225 -19.31 -12.29 34.64
N PHE A 226 -19.38 -13.00 33.51
CA PHE A 226 -18.23 -13.28 32.68
C PHE A 226 -18.54 -13.07 31.20
N LEU A 227 -17.76 -12.20 30.56
CA LEU A 227 -17.95 -11.78 29.17
C LEU A 227 -16.77 -12.26 28.31
N GLY A 228 -17.04 -13.13 27.34
CA GLY A 228 -16.04 -13.64 26.41
C GLY A 228 -15.55 -15.04 26.76
N LEU A 229 -16.09 -16.05 26.08
CA LEU A 229 -15.79 -17.47 26.29
C LEU A 229 -14.78 -17.95 25.24
N GLY A 230 -13.63 -17.27 25.23
CA GLY A 230 -12.51 -17.55 24.34
C GLY A 230 -11.63 -18.71 24.81
N LEU A 231 -10.38 -18.72 24.32
CA LEU A 231 -9.37 -19.71 24.71
C LEU A 231 -9.08 -19.66 26.22
N MET A 232 -8.92 -18.46 26.78
CA MET A 232 -8.68 -18.23 28.22
C MET A 232 -9.99 -18.17 29.01
N GLY A 233 -10.98 -17.42 28.52
CA GLY A 233 -12.23 -17.22 29.26
C GLY A 233 -12.95 -18.52 29.64
N SER A 234 -12.90 -19.52 28.77
CA SER A 234 -13.50 -20.84 29.02
C SER A 234 -12.92 -21.54 30.26
N GLY A 235 -11.59 -21.62 30.38
CA GLY A 235 -10.93 -22.27 31.52
C GLY A 235 -11.17 -21.51 32.82
N ILE A 236 -11.15 -20.17 32.76
CA ILE A 236 -11.45 -19.31 33.90
C ILE A 236 -12.87 -19.55 34.43
N VAL A 237 -13.87 -19.57 33.54
CA VAL A 237 -15.27 -19.79 33.93
C VAL A 237 -15.49 -21.17 34.54
N SER A 238 -14.95 -22.24 33.94
CA SER A 238 -15.07 -23.58 34.51
C SER A 238 -14.46 -23.65 35.92
N ASN A 239 -13.34 -22.97 36.17
CA ASN A 239 -12.74 -22.94 37.50
C ASN A 239 -13.57 -22.13 38.51
N LEU A 240 -14.18 -21.01 38.09
CA LEU A 240 -15.10 -20.28 38.94
C LEU A 240 -16.33 -21.12 39.33
N LEU A 241 -16.91 -21.85 38.37
CA LEU A 241 -18.06 -22.74 38.62
C LEU A 241 -17.69 -23.91 39.54
N LYS A 242 -16.55 -24.57 39.29
CA LYS A 242 -16.05 -25.68 40.14
C LYS A 242 -15.81 -25.27 41.58
N MET A 243 -15.37 -24.03 41.82
CA MET A 243 -15.18 -23.48 43.17
C MET A 243 -16.47 -22.93 43.79
N GLY A 244 -17.63 -23.12 43.15
CA GLY A 244 -18.95 -22.83 43.71
C GLY A 244 -19.41 -21.37 43.55
N HIS A 245 -18.78 -20.59 42.68
CA HIS A 245 -19.25 -19.23 42.40
C HIS A 245 -20.53 -19.22 41.57
N ILE A 246 -21.41 -18.25 41.83
CA ILE A 246 -22.60 -18.02 41.02
C ILE A 246 -22.22 -17.17 39.79
N VAL A 247 -22.11 -17.82 38.62
CA VAL A 247 -21.63 -17.19 37.39
C VAL A 247 -22.76 -17.01 36.38
N THR A 248 -22.85 -15.81 35.78
CA THR A 248 -23.62 -15.52 34.57
C THR A 248 -22.67 -15.26 33.42
N VAL A 249 -22.81 -16.01 32.34
CA VAL A 249 -21.92 -15.93 31.17
C VAL A 249 -22.60 -15.23 29.99
N TRP A 250 -21.80 -14.58 29.16
CA TRP A 250 -22.19 -14.13 27.83
C TRP A 250 -21.02 -14.24 26.86
N ASN A 251 -21.34 -14.60 25.62
CA ASN A 251 -20.40 -14.57 24.52
C ASN A 251 -21.13 -14.17 23.23
N ARG A 252 -20.43 -13.48 22.32
CA ARG A 252 -20.99 -13.06 21.03
C ARG A 252 -21.54 -14.23 20.21
N THR A 253 -20.87 -15.37 20.27
CA THR A 253 -21.31 -16.64 19.68
C THR A 253 -21.98 -17.45 20.80
N ALA A 254 -23.31 -17.53 20.76
CA ALA A 254 -24.12 -18.05 21.87
C ALA A 254 -23.83 -19.52 22.18
N GLU A 255 -23.52 -20.32 21.16
CA GLU A 255 -23.25 -21.76 21.25
C GLU A 255 -22.06 -22.08 22.18
N LYS A 256 -21.14 -21.13 22.36
CA LYS A 256 -20.02 -21.31 23.30
C LYS A 256 -20.46 -21.31 24.78
N CYS A 257 -21.67 -20.85 25.07
CA CYS A 257 -22.19 -20.80 26.44
C CYS A 257 -22.76 -22.16 26.89
N ASP A 258 -23.15 -23.03 25.95
CA ASP A 258 -23.91 -24.25 26.22
C ASP A 258 -23.20 -25.18 27.22
N LEU A 259 -21.88 -25.32 27.08
CA LEU A 259 -21.05 -26.11 27.99
C LEU A 259 -21.16 -25.62 29.44
N PHE A 260 -21.16 -24.30 29.65
CA PHE A 260 -21.18 -23.72 31.00
C PHE A 260 -22.58 -23.70 31.60
N ILE A 261 -23.62 -23.63 30.77
CA ILE A 261 -25.01 -23.78 31.23
C ILE A 261 -25.21 -25.17 31.83
N GLN A 262 -24.63 -26.21 31.22
CA GLN A 262 -24.63 -27.57 31.76
C GLN A 262 -23.86 -27.67 33.08
N GLU A 263 -22.79 -26.87 33.24
CA GLU A 263 -22.02 -26.74 34.50
C GLU A 263 -22.70 -25.82 35.55
N GLY A 264 -23.90 -25.29 35.28
CA GLY A 264 -24.69 -24.49 36.23
C GLY A 264 -24.58 -22.97 36.09
N ALA A 265 -23.91 -22.47 35.04
CA ALA A 265 -23.90 -21.04 34.73
C ALA A 265 -25.26 -20.54 34.25
N ARG A 266 -25.56 -19.28 34.56
CA ARG A 266 -26.71 -18.57 33.98
C ARG A 266 -26.31 -17.93 32.65
N LEU A 267 -27.23 -17.87 31.69
CA LEU A 267 -27.00 -17.19 30.42
C LEU A 267 -27.51 -15.75 30.48
N GLY A 268 -26.64 -14.77 30.23
CA GLY A 268 -27.05 -13.41 29.91
C GLY A 268 -27.29 -13.24 28.41
N ARG A 269 -28.25 -12.40 28.01
CA ARG A 269 -28.57 -12.15 26.60
C ARG A 269 -27.68 -11.06 26.00
N THR A 270 -27.27 -10.09 26.81
CA THR A 270 -26.39 -8.99 26.40
C THR A 270 -25.35 -8.66 27.48
N PRO A 271 -24.22 -8.02 27.12
CA PRO A 271 -23.24 -7.53 28.10
C PRO A 271 -23.85 -6.56 29.13
N ALA A 272 -24.76 -5.68 28.70
CA ALA A 272 -25.49 -4.78 29.58
C ALA A 272 -26.34 -5.53 30.63
N GLU A 273 -27.01 -6.60 30.22
CA GLU A 273 -27.84 -7.41 31.13
C GLU A 273 -26.96 -8.11 32.18
N VAL A 274 -25.84 -8.73 31.75
CA VAL A 274 -24.89 -9.36 32.68
C VAL A 274 -24.36 -8.35 33.70
N ALA A 275 -23.91 -7.18 33.25
CA ALA A 275 -23.40 -6.13 34.13
C ALA A 275 -24.47 -5.60 35.12
N SER A 276 -25.75 -5.63 34.72
CA SER A 276 -26.86 -5.22 35.59
C SER A 276 -27.18 -6.27 36.66
N MET A 277 -27.19 -7.56 36.30
CA MET A 277 -27.54 -8.67 37.20
C MET A 277 -26.43 -9.03 38.19
N CYS A 278 -25.17 -8.87 37.78
CA CYS A 278 -23.99 -9.27 38.55
C CYS A 278 -23.41 -8.11 39.35
N ASP A 279 -22.73 -8.40 40.44
CA ASP A 279 -22.07 -7.39 41.28
C ASP A 279 -20.64 -7.13 40.77
N ILE A 280 -19.98 -8.19 40.28
CA ILE A 280 -18.63 -8.20 39.72
C ILE A 280 -18.71 -8.80 38.32
N THR A 281 -18.27 -8.09 37.28
CA THR A 281 -18.28 -8.60 35.90
C THR A 281 -16.87 -8.62 35.33
N PHE A 282 -16.37 -9.80 34.99
CA PHE A 282 -15.11 -10.01 34.29
C PHE A 282 -15.31 -10.00 32.78
N SER A 283 -14.26 -9.62 32.06
CA SER A 283 -14.21 -9.66 30.60
C SER A 283 -12.87 -10.19 30.11
N CYS A 284 -12.90 -11.03 29.08
CA CYS A 284 -11.70 -11.61 28.46
C CYS A 284 -11.91 -11.77 26.94
N VAL A 285 -11.52 -10.74 26.19
CA VAL A 285 -11.71 -10.62 24.74
C VAL A 285 -10.38 -10.44 23.99
N SER A 286 -10.43 -10.43 22.66
CA SER A 286 -9.26 -10.64 21.80
C SER A 286 -8.26 -9.48 21.73
N ASP A 287 -8.76 -8.25 21.73
CA ASP A 287 -8.00 -7.06 21.36
C ASP A 287 -8.67 -5.76 21.86
N PRO A 288 -7.96 -4.61 21.82
CA PRO A 288 -8.50 -3.33 22.27
C PRO A 288 -9.80 -2.89 21.58
N LYS A 289 -10.02 -3.26 20.32
CA LYS A 289 -11.25 -2.92 19.59
C LYS A 289 -12.43 -3.72 20.14
N ALA A 290 -12.24 -5.01 20.38
CA ALA A 290 -13.25 -5.87 21.00
C ALA A 290 -13.60 -5.40 22.43
N ALA A 291 -12.60 -4.98 23.22
CA ALA A 291 -12.83 -4.46 24.57
C ALA A 291 -13.66 -3.16 24.53
N ARG A 292 -13.32 -2.22 23.64
CA ARG A 292 -14.10 -0.99 23.43
C ARG A 292 -15.53 -1.28 22.99
N ASP A 293 -15.71 -2.14 21.98
CA ASP A 293 -17.04 -2.49 21.45
C ASP A 293 -17.91 -3.16 22.53
N LEU A 294 -17.32 -4.06 23.33
CA LEU A 294 -18.01 -4.73 24.44
C LEU A 294 -18.53 -3.72 25.48
N VAL A 295 -17.76 -2.67 25.77
CA VAL A 295 -18.12 -1.68 26.79
C VAL A 295 -19.03 -0.57 26.24
N LEU A 296 -18.63 0.05 25.12
CA LEU A 296 -19.24 1.26 24.56
C LEU A 296 -20.32 0.97 23.52
N GLY A 297 -20.37 -0.24 22.96
CA GLY A 297 -21.30 -0.62 21.92
C GLY A 297 -22.77 -0.65 22.36
N PRO A 298 -23.69 -0.87 21.40
CA PRO A 298 -25.11 -1.02 21.70
C PRO A 298 -25.34 -2.25 22.59
N SER A 299 -26.13 -2.10 23.66
CA SER A 299 -26.28 -3.12 24.71
C SER A 299 -24.95 -3.55 25.36
N GLY A 300 -23.93 -2.70 25.28
CA GLY A 300 -22.63 -2.90 25.91
C GLY A 300 -22.65 -2.71 27.42
N VAL A 301 -21.56 -3.08 28.08
CA VAL A 301 -21.41 -3.08 29.55
C VAL A 301 -21.84 -1.76 30.16
N LEU A 302 -21.45 -0.63 29.55
CA LEU A 302 -21.69 0.71 30.10
C LEU A 302 -23.19 1.00 30.35
N GLN A 303 -24.09 0.39 29.57
CA GLN A 303 -25.53 0.58 29.71
C GLN A 303 -26.08 -0.11 30.98
N GLY A 304 -25.43 -1.20 31.42
CA GLY A 304 -25.76 -1.95 32.63
C GLY A 304 -25.10 -1.43 33.92
N ILE A 305 -24.04 -0.62 33.81
CA ILE A 305 -23.31 -0.09 34.97
C ILE A 305 -24.16 0.92 35.77
N ARG A 306 -24.16 0.76 37.09
CA ARG A 306 -24.80 1.62 38.08
C ARG A 306 -23.89 1.73 39.31
N PRO A 307 -24.12 2.70 40.22
CA PRO A 307 -23.36 2.81 41.47
C PRO A 307 -23.18 1.48 42.19
N GLY A 308 -21.94 1.13 42.50
CA GLY A 308 -21.57 -0.11 43.21
C GLY A 308 -21.29 -1.33 42.34
N LYS A 309 -21.55 -1.27 41.02
CA LYS A 309 -21.19 -2.35 40.08
C LYS A 309 -19.70 -2.34 39.78
N CYS A 310 -19.07 -3.51 39.73
CA CYS A 310 -17.64 -3.66 39.43
C CYS A 310 -17.43 -4.27 38.05
N TYR A 311 -16.51 -3.69 37.27
CA TYR A 311 -16.08 -4.22 35.98
C TYR A 311 -14.57 -4.51 36.02
N ILE A 312 -14.21 -5.72 35.61
CA ILE A 312 -12.84 -6.21 35.60
C ILE A 312 -12.44 -6.56 34.17
N GLU A 313 -11.44 -5.85 33.66
CA GLU A 313 -10.92 -6.04 32.31
C GLU A 313 -9.70 -6.96 32.33
N MET A 314 -9.85 -8.20 31.86
CA MET A 314 -8.77 -9.20 31.84
C MET A 314 -8.14 -9.36 30.45
N SER A 315 -8.59 -8.62 29.45
CA SER A 315 -8.03 -8.68 28.11
C SER A 315 -6.66 -8.00 28.07
N THR A 316 -5.73 -8.56 27.30
CA THR A 316 -4.46 -7.88 27.02
C THR A 316 -4.68 -6.75 26.02
N VAL A 317 -4.64 -5.52 26.50
CA VAL A 317 -4.87 -4.27 25.74
C VAL A 317 -3.81 -3.22 26.09
N ASP A 318 -3.80 -2.09 25.38
CA ASP A 318 -2.93 -0.95 25.66
C ASP A 318 -3.39 -0.10 26.87
N PRO A 319 -2.46 0.61 27.55
CA PRO A 319 -2.78 1.45 28.69
C PRO A 319 -3.79 2.57 28.38
N GLU A 320 -3.80 3.09 27.16
CA GLU A 320 -4.73 4.13 26.71
C GLU A 320 -6.16 3.60 26.71
N THR A 321 -6.37 2.39 26.19
CA THR A 321 -7.65 1.69 26.22
C THR A 321 -8.12 1.46 27.65
N ILE A 322 -7.25 0.98 28.55
CA ILE A 322 -7.60 0.81 29.97
C ILE A 322 -8.02 2.12 30.62
N THR A 323 -7.28 3.20 30.34
CA THR A 323 -7.57 4.53 30.88
C THR A 323 -8.95 5.00 30.42
N GLU A 324 -9.25 4.86 29.13
CA GLU A 324 -10.55 5.18 28.55
C GLU A 324 -11.69 4.38 29.20
N LEU A 325 -11.55 3.06 29.28
CA LEU A 325 -12.56 2.17 29.87
C LEU A 325 -12.79 2.47 31.36
N SER A 326 -11.71 2.72 32.10
CA SER A 326 -11.78 3.10 33.51
C SER A 326 -12.58 4.40 33.69
N GLN A 327 -12.29 5.43 32.89
CA GLN A 327 -12.97 6.72 32.95
C GLN A 327 -14.47 6.59 32.66
N VAL A 328 -14.86 5.87 31.60
CA VAL A 328 -16.28 5.76 31.24
C VAL A 328 -17.07 4.95 32.27
N ILE A 329 -16.50 3.85 32.80
CA ILE A 329 -17.13 3.02 33.83
C ILE A 329 -17.33 3.83 35.12
N THR A 330 -16.29 4.53 35.56
CA THR A 330 -16.34 5.34 36.79
C THR A 330 -17.27 6.55 36.66
N SER A 331 -17.37 7.16 35.47
CA SER A 331 -18.33 8.25 35.21
C SER A 331 -19.81 7.85 35.40
N ARG A 332 -20.12 6.54 35.32
CA ARG A 332 -21.45 5.97 35.59
C ARG A 332 -21.64 5.47 37.03
N GLY A 333 -20.65 5.72 37.90
CA GLY A 333 -20.63 5.24 39.29
C GLY A 333 -20.15 3.80 39.46
N GLY A 334 -19.70 3.15 38.39
CA GLY A 334 -19.07 1.83 38.48
C GLY A 334 -17.66 1.89 39.07
N ARG A 335 -17.14 0.74 39.44
CA ARG A 335 -15.76 0.55 39.92
C ARG A 335 -14.99 -0.29 38.91
N PHE A 336 -13.74 0.07 38.67
CA PHE A 336 -12.94 -0.52 37.59
C PHE A 336 -11.62 -1.12 38.12
N LEU A 337 -11.28 -2.30 37.61
CA LEU A 337 -9.99 -2.95 37.82
C LEU A 337 -9.53 -3.56 36.49
N GLU A 338 -8.29 -3.33 36.09
CA GLU A 338 -7.67 -4.19 35.07
C GLU A 338 -7.02 -5.39 35.75
N ALA A 339 -7.13 -6.57 35.15
CA ALA A 339 -6.56 -7.80 35.65
C ALA A 339 -6.11 -8.75 34.52
N PRO A 340 -5.26 -8.30 33.56
CA PRO A 340 -4.73 -9.18 32.52
C PRO A 340 -3.99 -10.40 33.11
N VAL A 341 -4.03 -11.51 32.38
CA VAL A 341 -3.47 -12.80 32.83
C VAL A 341 -2.33 -13.31 31.96
N ALA A 342 -1.26 -13.78 32.61
CA ALA A 342 -0.15 -14.46 31.97
C ALA A 342 -0.30 -15.98 32.15
N GLY A 343 -0.24 -16.70 31.03
CA GLY A 343 -0.37 -18.15 30.99
C GLY A 343 -0.82 -18.67 29.62
N SER A 344 -1.00 -19.98 29.54
CA SER A 344 -1.52 -20.68 28.35
C SER A 344 -2.94 -21.20 28.59
N GLN A 345 -3.60 -21.71 27.54
CA GLN A 345 -4.89 -22.39 27.68
C GLN A 345 -4.85 -23.48 28.76
N GLN A 346 -3.78 -24.28 28.79
CA GLN A 346 -3.62 -25.35 29.78
C GLN A 346 -3.60 -24.78 31.21
N LEU A 347 -2.79 -23.75 31.45
CA LEU A 347 -2.73 -23.09 32.76
C LEU A 347 -4.07 -22.43 33.14
N SER A 348 -4.82 -21.94 32.17
CA SER A 348 -6.17 -21.41 32.39
C SER A 348 -7.14 -22.51 32.83
N ASN A 349 -7.10 -23.68 32.19
CA ASN A 349 -7.92 -24.83 32.55
C ASN A 349 -7.56 -25.36 33.95
N ASP A 350 -6.28 -25.32 34.29
CA ASP A 350 -5.75 -25.84 35.56
C ASP A 350 -5.88 -24.85 36.73
N GLY A 351 -6.33 -23.61 36.48
CA GLY A 351 -6.45 -22.57 37.51
C GLY A 351 -5.08 -22.03 37.99
N MET A 352 -4.07 -22.07 37.11
CA MET A 352 -2.68 -21.78 37.42
C MET A 352 -2.15 -20.50 36.75
N LEU A 353 -3.05 -19.59 36.38
CA LEU A 353 -2.67 -18.31 35.76
C LEU A 353 -1.93 -17.38 36.73
N VAL A 354 -1.11 -16.49 36.18
CA VAL A 354 -0.55 -15.35 36.92
C VAL A 354 -1.39 -14.12 36.60
N ILE A 355 -2.02 -13.53 37.61
CA ILE A 355 -2.92 -12.39 37.44
C ILE A 355 -2.17 -11.10 37.77
N LEU A 356 -2.19 -10.13 36.86
CA LEU A 356 -1.61 -8.81 37.08
C LEU A 356 -2.76 -7.83 37.20
N ALA A 357 -2.99 -7.28 38.39
CA ALA A 357 -4.12 -6.40 38.66
C ALA A 357 -3.68 -4.97 38.95
N ALA A 358 -4.43 -3.97 38.48
CA ALA A 358 -4.24 -2.56 38.86
C ALA A 358 -5.56 -1.78 38.72
N GLY A 359 -5.71 -0.69 39.48
CA GLY A 359 -6.94 0.10 39.55
C GLY A 359 -7.50 0.18 40.97
N ASP A 360 -8.79 -0.11 41.14
CA ASP A 360 -9.44 0.00 42.45
C ASP A 360 -9.03 -1.16 43.39
N ARG A 361 -8.32 -0.80 44.47
CA ARG A 361 -7.81 -1.76 45.46
C ARG A 361 -8.89 -2.59 46.14
N SER A 362 -10.04 -2.02 46.48
CA SER A 362 -11.07 -2.82 47.16
C SER A 362 -11.84 -3.72 46.20
N VAL A 363 -11.88 -3.42 44.90
CA VAL A 363 -12.36 -4.39 43.89
C VAL A 363 -11.38 -5.57 43.80
N TYR A 364 -10.07 -5.31 43.84
CA TYR A 364 -9.07 -6.38 43.86
C TYR A 364 -9.24 -7.32 45.07
N GLU A 365 -9.50 -6.76 46.25
CA GLU A 365 -9.76 -7.52 47.47
C GLU A 365 -11.10 -8.27 47.41
N ASP A 366 -12.16 -7.64 46.88
CA ASP A 366 -13.48 -8.26 46.66
C ASP A 366 -13.41 -9.47 45.70
N CYS A 367 -12.45 -9.46 44.77
CA CYS A 367 -12.20 -10.53 43.79
C CYS A 367 -11.28 -11.65 44.31
N SER A 368 -10.85 -11.62 45.59
CA SER A 368 -9.84 -12.55 46.14
C SER A 368 -10.16 -14.02 45.87
N SER A 369 -11.36 -14.49 46.20
CA SER A 369 -11.79 -15.88 45.97
C SER A 369 -11.81 -16.24 44.47
N CYS A 370 -12.18 -15.29 43.61
CA CYS A 370 -12.21 -15.49 42.16
C CYS A 370 -10.79 -15.64 41.59
N PHE A 371 -9.86 -14.78 42.03
CA PHE A 371 -8.47 -14.85 41.61
C PHE A 371 -7.77 -16.12 42.10
N GLN A 372 -8.09 -16.58 43.32
CA GLN A 372 -7.59 -17.86 43.83
C GLN A 372 -8.13 -19.07 43.04
N ALA A 373 -9.37 -18.99 42.52
CA ALA A 373 -9.94 -20.07 41.72
C ALA A 373 -9.30 -20.18 40.33
N MET A 374 -8.96 -19.06 39.70
CA MET A 374 -8.46 -19.03 38.32
C MET A 374 -6.93 -18.93 38.19
N GLY A 375 -6.23 -18.56 39.27
CA GLY A 375 -4.83 -18.22 39.24
C GLY A 375 -4.00 -18.86 40.35
N LYS A 376 -2.75 -19.18 40.01
CA LYS A 376 -1.71 -19.56 40.96
C LYS A 376 -1.27 -18.38 41.83
N THR A 377 -1.27 -17.17 41.31
CA THR A 377 -0.84 -15.99 42.07
C THR A 377 -1.42 -14.73 41.46
N SER A 378 -1.56 -13.67 42.27
CA SER A 378 -1.99 -12.37 41.79
C SER A 378 -1.14 -11.24 42.38
N PHE A 379 -0.83 -10.26 41.54
CA PHE A 379 -0.04 -9.08 41.86
C PHE A 379 -0.91 -7.83 41.74
N PHE A 380 -0.82 -6.91 42.70
CA PHE A 380 -1.45 -5.60 42.59
C PHE A 380 -0.41 -4.52 42.28
N LEU A 381 -0.55 -3.87 41.14
CA LEU A 381 0.46 -2.99 40.52
C LEU A 381 0.09 -1.50 40.61
N GLY A 382 -0.82 -1.14 41.51
CA GLY A 382 -1.19 0.25 41.78
C GLY A 382 -2.29 0.74 40.83
N GLU A 383 -2.04 1.87 40.17
CA GLU A 383 -3.04 2.56 39.34
C GLU A 383 -3.34 1.86 38.01
N ALA A 384 -4.54 2.10 37.48
CA ALA A 384 -4.96 1.56 36.19
C ALA A 384 -4.01 2.02 35.05
N GLY A 385 -3.72 1.09 34.14
CA GLY A 385 -2.69 1.18 33.10
C GLY A 385 -1.41 0.42 33.47
N ASN A 386 -1.07 0.26 34.75
CA ASN A 386 0.17 -0.41 35.15
C ASN A 386 0.19 -1.90 34.85
N ALA A 387 -0.95 -2.59 34.98
CA ALA A 387 -1.02 -4.01 34.66
C ALA A 387 -0.96 -4.26 33.15
N ALA A 388 -1.62 -3.45 32.34
CA ALA A 388 -1.46 -3.45 30.89
C ALA A 388 0.00 -3.27 30.46
N ARG A 389 0.70 -2.28 31.01
CA ARG A 389 2.14 -2.05 30.74
C ARG A 389 2.97 -3.29 31.07
N MET A 390 2.80 -3.84 32.27
CA MET A 390 3.55 -5.02 32.71
C MET A 390 3.25 -6.24 31.84
N MET A 391 1.99 -6.47 31.49
CA MET A 391 1.59 -7.57 30.61
C MET A 391 2.22 -7.45 29.22
N LEU A 392 2.20 -6.25 28.62
CA LEU A 392 2.81 -6.02 27.32
C LEU A 392 4.33 -6.25 27.36
N ILE A 393 5.01 -5.85 28.44
CA ILE A 393 6.44 -6.14 28.64
C ILE A 393 6.70 -7.65 28.68
N LEU A 394 5.91 -8.40 29.46
CA LEU A 394 6.05 -9.85 29.57
C LEU A 394 5.81 -10.55 28.22
N ASN A 395 4.75 -10.18 27.51
CA ASN A 395 4.42 -10.78 26.22
C ASN A 395 5.42 -10.37 25.13
N MET A 396 6.00 -9.17 25.21
CA MET A 396 7.09 -8.75 24.33
C MET A 396 8.33 -9.65 24.50
N VAL A 397 8.72 -9.93 25.75
CA VAL A 397 9.83 -10.85 26.06
C VAL A 397 9.51 -12.25 25.56
N GLN A 398 8.30 -12.76 25.85
CA GLN A 398 7.87 -14.10 25.43
C GLN A 398 7.86 -14.26 23.91
N GLY A 399 7.29 -13.28 23.18
CA GLY A 399 7.23 -13.29 21.71
C GLY A 399 8.61 -13.25 21.07
N SER A 400 9.48 -12.35 21.55
CA SER A 400 10.86 -12.24 21.07
C SER A 400 11.65 -13.52 21.33
N PHE A 401 11.47 -14.12 22.50
CA PHE A 401 12.15 -15.36 22.86
C PHE A 401 11.70 -16.55 22.01
N MET A 402 10.40 -16.66 21.71
CA MET A 402 9.88 -17.68 20.80
C MET A 402 10.48 -17.57 19.40
N ALA A 403 10.61 -16.35 18.87
CA ALA A 403 11.26 -16.11 17.58
C ALA A 403 12.73 -16.59 17.59
N THR A 404 13.48 -16.26 18.66
CA THR A 404 14.87 -16.74 18.82
C THR A 404 14.98 -18.27 18.92
N ILE A 405 14.05 -18.93 19.62
CA ILE A 405 14.00 -20.40 19.70
C ILE A 405 13.77 -21.01 18.31
N ALA A 406 12.82 -20.46 17.55
CA ALA A 406 12.52 -20.93 16.19
C ALA A 406 13.71 -20.75 15.23
N GLU A 407 14.41 -19.62 15.32
CA GLU A 407 15.65 -19.38 14.57
C GLU A 407 16.74 -20.39 14.94
N GLY A 408 16.95 -20.65 16.23
CA GLY A 408 17.93 -21.63 16.71
C GLY A 408 17.65 -23.05 16.20
N LEU A 409 16.38 -23.48 16.26
CA LEU A 409 15.96 -24.81 15.77
C LEU A 409 16.14 -24.96 14.26
N THR A 410 15.79 -23.94 13.48
CA THR A 410 15.91 -23.99 12.02
C THR A 410 17.37 -23.89 11.56
N LEU A 411 18.19 -23.09 12.24
CA LEU A 411 19.63 -23.00 11.99
C LEU A 411 20.35 -24.32 12.33
N ALA A 412 19.98 -24.98 13.43
CA ALA A 412 20.49 -26.31 13.77
C ALA A 412 20.19 -27.29 12.63
N GLN A 413 18.96 -27.31 12.12
CA GLN A 413 18.57 -28.16 11.00
C GLN A 413 19.35 -27.83 9.71
N ALA A 414 19.47 -26.55 9.36
CA ALA A 414 20.16 -26.10 8.15
C ALA A 414 21.66 -26.42 8.17
N THR A 415 22.28 -26.48 9.35
CA THR A 415 23.69 -26.84 9.56
C THR A 415 23.89 -28.35 9.78
N GLY A 416 22.85 -29.16 9.54
CA GLY A 416 22.92 -30.62 9.65
C GLY A 416 22.97 -31.16 11.08
N GLN A 417 22.61 -30.36 12.07
CA GLN A 417 22.52 -30.76 13.48
C GLN A 417 21.13 -31.29 13.81
N SER A 418 21.05 -32.17 14.81
CA SER A 418 19.78 -32.70 15.32
C SER A 418 19.07 -31.64 16.17
N GLN A 419 17.82 -31.31 15.80
CA GLN A 419 16.97 -30.40 16.57
C GLN A 419 16.62 -30.97 17.96
N GLN A 420 16.49 -32.29 18.09
CA GLN A 420 16.28 -32.95 19.38
C GLN A 420 17.51 -32.77 20.29
N THR A 421 18.71 -33.01 19.76
CA THR A 421 19.94 -32.84 20.54
C THR A 421 20.17 -31.38 20.93
N PHE A 422 19.80 -30.44 20.05
CA PHE A 422 19.81 -29.02 20.37
C PHE A 422 18.88 -28.68 21.55
N LEU A 423 17.66 -29.21 21.55
CA LEU A 423 16.73 -29.07 22.68
C LEU A 423 17.32 -29.67 23.97
N ASP A 424 17.85 -30.88 23.90
CA ASP A 424 18.43 -31.55 25.07
C ASP A 424 19.54 -30.69 25.69
N ILE A 425 20.40 -30.08 24.87
CA ILE A 425 21.46 -29.16 25.31
C ILE A 425 20.87 -27.90 25.94
N LEU A 426 19.84 -27.29 25.34
CA LEU A 426 19.18 -26.11 25.89
C LEU A 426 18.59 -26.38 27.27
N CYS A 427 17.96 -27.54 27.46
CA CYS A 427 17.35 -27.95 28.72
C CYS A 427 18.37 -28.29 29.83
N GLN A 428 19.64 -28.54 29.50
CA GLN A 428 20.72 -28.67 30.49
C GLN A 428 21.38 -27.32 30.82
N GLY A 429 21.12 -26.27 30.03
CA GLY A 429 21.73 -24.96 30.18
C GLY A 429 20.97 -24.01 31.11
N GLN A 430 21.50 -22.79 31.25
CA GLN A 430 20.90 -21.74 32.08
C GLN A 430 19.57 -21.18 31.53
N MET A 431 19.25 -21.49 30.26
CA MET A 431 18.01 -21.07 29.60
C MET A 431 16.89 -22.10 29.73
N ALA A 432 17.14 -23.20 30.46
CA ALA A 432 16.15 -24.25 30.68
C ALA A 432 14.89 -23.67 31.34
N SER A 433 13.76 -23.82 30.67
CA SER A 433 12.45 -23.41 31.17
C SER A 433 11.37 -24.33 30.61
N THR A 434 10.26 -24.43 31.34
CA THR A 434 9.08 -25.18 30.88
C THR A 434 8.55 -24.66 29.54
N PHE A 435 8.68 -23.36 29.28
CA PHE A 435 8.32 -22.74 28.01
C PHE A 435 9.18 -23.27 26.85
N VAL A 436 10.51 -23.29 27.01
CA VAL A 436 11.44 -23.79 25.99
C VAL A 436 11.16 -25.25 25.68
N ASP A 437 11.09 -26.08 26.71
CA ASP A 437 10.88 -27.52 26.55
C ASP A 437 9.56 -27.82 25.82
N GLN A 438 8.45 -27.27 26.31
CA GLN A 438 7.13 -27.48 25.73
C GLN A 438 7.05 -27.00 24.28
N LYS A 439 7.55 -25.80 23.97
CA LYS A 439 7.44 -25.23 22.61
C LYS A 439 8.36 -25.93 21.62
N CYS A 440 9.57 -26.30 22.02
CA CYS A 440 10.46 -27.08 21.17
C CYS A 440 9.89 -28.48 20.89
N GLN A 441 9.35 -29.16 21.90
CA GLN A 441 8.69 -30.47 21.70
C GLN A 441 7.51 -30.36 20.72
N ASN A 442 6.67 -29.32 20.85
CA ASN A 442 5.58 -29.08 19.91
C ASN A 442 6.09 -28.90 18.47
N ILE A 443 7.18 -28.14 18.27
CA ILE A 443 7.80 -27.96 16.94
C ILE A 443 8.33 -29.29 16.40
N LEU A 444 9.06 -30.06 17.21
CA LEU A 444 9.62 -31.36 16.82
C LEU A 444 8.56 -32.38 16.43
N GLN A 445 7.40 -32.34 17.07
CA GLN A 445 6.25 -33.19 16.77
C GLN A 445 5.36 -32.65 15.64
N GLY A 446 5.61 -31.43 15.14
CA GLY A 446 4.73 -30.74 14.20
C GLY A 446 3.34 -30.42 14.77
N ASN A 447 3.19 -30.36 16.10
CA ASN A 447 1.92 -30.10 16.77
C ASN A 447 1.75 -28.61 17.07
N PHE A 448 0.96 -27.94 16.23
CA PHE A 448 0.68 -26.50 16.36
C PHE A 448 -0.73 -26.20 16.85
N LYS A 449 -1.32 -27.09 17.66
CA LYS A 449 -2.58 -26.80 18.35
C LYS A 449 -2.41 -25.53 19.20
N PRO A 450 -3.34 -24.55 19.12
CA PRO A 450 -3.12 -23.24 19.73
C PRO A 450 -3.30 -23.27 21.25
N ASP A 451 -2.19 -23.26 22.00
CA ASP A 451 -2.19 -22.98 23.46
C ASP A 451 -2.24 -21.47 23.76
N TYR A 452 -1.74 -20.67 22.83
CA TYR A 452 -1.86 -19.22 22.75
C TYR A 452 -1.87 -18.87 21.26
N TYR A 453 -2.80 -18.03 20.81
CA TYR A 453 -2.90 -17.74 19.39
C TYR A 453 -1.76 -16.85 18.91
N LEU A 454 -1.22 -17.19 17.74
CA LEU A 454 -0.17 -16.44 17.07
C LEU A 454 -0.58 -14.98 16.81
N LYS A 455 -1.78 -14.76 16.27
CA LYS A 455 -2.37 -13.42 16.10
C LYS A 455 -2.45 -12.59 17.40
N HIS A 456 -2.52 -13.23 18.56
CA HIS A 456 -2.56 -12.50 19.85
C HIS A 456 -1.16 -12.10 20.29
N ILE A 457 -0.13 -12.95 20.12
CA ILE A 457 1.24 -12.56 20.43
C ILE A 457 1.74 -11.46 19.49
N GLN A 458 1.36 -11.50 18.21
CA GLN A 458 1.63 -10.43 17.25
C GLN A 458 0.98 -9.12 17.67
N LYS A 459 -0.31 -9.15 18.03
CA LYS A 459 -1.02 -7.99 18.57
C LYS A 459 -0.30 -7.44 19.81
N ASP A 460 0.12 -8.30 20.75
CA ASP A 460 0.83 -7.89 21.96
C ASP A 460 2.19 -7.24 21.64
N LEU A 461 2.95 -7.81 20.69
CA LEU A 461 4.21 -7.24 20.21
C LEU A 461 4.00 -5.85 19.61
N ARG A 462 2.98 -5.68 18.75
CA ARG A 462 2.63 -4.36 18.18
C ARG A 462 2.29 -3.34 19.26
N LEU A 463 1.48 -3.71 20.26
CA LEU A 463 1.13 -2.83 21.37
C LEU A 463 2.36 -2.49 22.24
N ALA A 464 3.25 -3.44 22.48
CA ALA A 464 4.49 -3.22 23.21
C ALA A 464 5.46 -2.27 22.46
N ILE A 465 5.56 -2.40 21.13
CA ILE A 465 6.35 -1.49 20.29
C ILE A 465 5.75 -0.08 20.35
N CYS A 466 4.44 0.06 20.25
CA CYS A 466 3.75 1.35 20.37
C CYS A 466 3.99 2.01 21.74
N MET A 467 3.92 1.22 22.82
CA MET A 467 4.26 1.68 24.17
C MET A 467 5.75 2.11 24.27
N GLY A 468 6.66 1.40 23.61
CA GLY A 468 8.07 1.78 23.51
C GLY A 468 8.25 3.12 22.80
N ASP A 469 7.55 3.34 21.69
CA ASP A 469 7.55 4.60 20.93
C ASP A 469 7.06 5.78 21.78
N MET A 470 5.94 5.62 22.48
CA MET A 470 5.40 6.64 23.40
C MET A 470 6.38 6.97 24.54
N ALA A 471 7.16 6.00 25.00
CA ALA A 471 8.18 6.18 26.01
C ALA A 471 9.54 6.66 25.46
N ASN A 472 9.66 6.90 24.15
CA ASN A 472 10.93 7.16 23.45
C ASN A 472 12.01 6.09 23.78
N HIS A 473 11.58 4.83 23.89
CA HIS A 473 12.41 3.69 24.21
C HIS A 473 12.51 2.74 23.01
N PRO A 474 13.67 2.67 22.33
CA PRO A 474 13.83 1.76 21.19
C PRO A 474 13.67 0.28 21.59
N THR A 475 12.82 -0.47 20.88
CA THR A 475 12.58 -1.91 21.08
C THR A 475 12.94 -2.75 19.84
N PRO A 476 14.21 -2.77 19.40
CA PRO A 476 14.61 -3.36 18.12
C PRO A 476 14.37 -4.88 18.03
N MET A 477 14.53 -5.62 19.12
CA MET A 477 14.28 -7.07 19.15
C MET A 477 12.81 -7.41 18.94
N ALA A 478 11.92 -6.65 19.60
CA ALA A 478 10.48 -6.84 19.45
C ALA A 478 9.99 -6.45 18.06
N ALA A 479 10.54 -5.37 17.47
CA ALA A 479 10.26 -4.97 16.10
C ALA A 479 10.61 -6.08 15.10
N ALA A 480 11.82 -6.65 15.19
CA ALA A 480 12.24 -7.76 14.34
C ALA A 480 11.33 -9.00 14.48
N ALA A 481 10.86 -9.30 15.70
CA ALA A 481 9.94 -10.41 15.96
C ALA A 481 8.52 -10.16 15.42
N ASN A 482 8.04 -8.91 15.40
CA ASN A 482 6.70 -8.55 14.92
C ASN A 482 6.60 -8.55 13.38
N GLU A 483 7.68 -8.19 12.69
CA GLU A 483 7.69 -7.90 11.24
C GLU A 483 7.43 -9.12 10.34
N GLU A 484 7.68 -10.36 10.79
CA GLU A 484 7.48 -11.57 9.98
C GLU A 484 6.00 -11.93 9.78
N GLU A 485 5.15 -11.65 10.77
CA GLU A 485 3.70 -11.85 10.64
C GLU A 485 2.98 -10.67 10.01
N GLU A 486 3.40 -9.44 10.30
CA GLU A 486 2.82 -8.26 9.66
C GLU A 486 3.05 -8.25 8.15
N PHE A 487 4.21 -8.71 7.68
CA PHE A 487 4.46 -8.87 6.26
C PHE A 487 3.55 -9.94 5.62
N ASN A 488 3.29 -11.04 6.33
CA ASN A 488 2.37 -12.07 5.87
C ASN A 488 0.90 -11.60 5.86
N TRP A 489 0.47 -10.82 6.86
CA TRP A 489 -0.85 -10.19 6.86
C TRP A 489 -1.00 -9.16 5.75
N LEU A 490 0.00 -8.30 5.56
CA LEU A 490 0.05 -7.31 4.46
C LEU A 490 -0.18 -7.99 3.10
N LEU A 491 0.53 -9.09 2.85
CA LEU A 491 0.43 -9.84 1.58
C LEU A 491 -0.90 -10.58 1.38
N LYS A 492 -1.56 -11.00 2.46
CA LYS A 492 -2.77 -11.85 2.41
C LYS A 492 -4.08 -11.08 2.52
N GLU A 493 -4.10 -9.97 3.25
CA GLU A 493 -5.34 -9.23 3.49
C GLU A 493 -5.28 -7.82 2.91
N GLU A 494 -4.26 -7.02 3.28
CA GLU A 494 -4.23 -5.62 2.89
C GLU A 494 -4.01 -5.42 1.38
N VAL A 495 -3.13 -6.22 0.75
CA VAL A 495 -2.94 -6.19 -0.71
C VAL A 495 -4.25 -6.47 -1.43
N HIS A 496 -4.99 -7.50 -1.05
CA HIS A 496 -6.27 -7.85 -1.69
C HIS A 496 -7.35 -6.81 -1.46
N ALA A 497 -7.41 -6.20 -0.26
CA ALA A 497 -8.33 -5.11 0.03
C ALA A 497 -8.08 -3.90 -0.89
N VAL A 498 -6.80 -3.51 -1.08
CA VAL A 498 -6.43 -2.42 -1.99
C VAL A 498 -6.69 -2.79 -3.46
N LEU A 499 -6.43 -4.03 -3.87
CA LEU A 499 -6.73 -4.50 -5.23
C LEU A 499 -8.24 -4.41 -5.53
N LYS A 500 -9.08 -4.78 -4.57
CA LYS A 500 -10.55 -4.68 -4.67
C LYS A 500 -11.00 -3.23 -4.83
N GLN A 501 -10.52 -2.35 -3.94
CA GLN A 501 -10.80 -0.91 -4.02
C GLN A 501 -10.38 -0.33 -5.38
N LEU A 502 -9.20 -0.72 -5.87
CA LEU A 502 -8.69 -0.27 -7.16
C LEU A 502 -9.54 -0.79 -8.34
N GLN A 503 -9.97 -2.06 -8.29
CA GLN A 503 -10.90 -2.61 -9.28
C GLN A 503 -12.21 -1.83 -9.32
N ASP A 504 -12.78 -1.49 -8.17
CA ASP A 504 -14.07 -0.79 -8.09
C ASP A 504 -13.96 0.63 -8.68
N VAL A 505 -12.90 1.37 -8.33
CA VAL A 505 -12.62 2.70 -8.89
C VAL A 505 -12.42 2.62 -10.40
N LEU A 506 -11.69 1.63 -10.90
CA LEU A 506 -11.42 1.48 -12.34
C LEU A 506 -12.62 0.96 -13.13
N LYS A 507 -13.49 0.14 -12.53
CA LYS A 507 -14.77 -0.26 -13.11
C LYS A 507 -15.67 0.95 -13.29
N GLU A 508 -15.77 1.83 -12.29
CA GLU A 508 -16.54 3.07 -12.42
C GLU A 508 -15.94 3.99 -13.48
N ALA A 509 -14.61 4.14 -13.53
CA ALA A 509 -13.94 4.89 -14.60
C ALA A 509 -14.22 4.30 -16.00
N SER A 510 -14.18 2.97 -16.15
CA SER A 510 -14.49 2.29 -17.41
C SER A 510 -15.96 2.46 -17.82
N ARG A 511 -16.88 2.45 -16.85
CA ARG A 511 -18.31 2.72 -17.08
C ARG A 511 -18.55 4.12 -17.64
N ARG A 512 -17.72 5.12 -17.28
CA ARG A 512 -17.81 6.47 -17.89
C ARG A 512 -17.39 6.49 -19.36
N PHE A 513 -16.60 5.53 -19.83
CA PHE A 513 -16.23 5.39 -21.25
C PHE A 513 -17.20 4.50 -22.05
N CYS A 514 -17.98 3.65 -21.38
CA CYS A 514 -18.87 2.67 -22.00
C CYS A 514 -20.34 3.10 -21.88
N MET A 515 -21.04 3.11 -23.01
CA MET A 515 -22.51 3.10 -23.01
C MET A 515 -23.03 1.69 -22.62
N PRO A 516 -24.25 1.56 -22.08
CA PRO A 516 -24.85 0.26 -21.80
C PRO A 516 -24.96 -0.60 -23.06
N SER A 517 -24.73 -1.91 -22.90
CA SER A 517 -25.01 -2.95 -23.90
C SER A 517 -26.48 -2.89 -24.37
N PRO A 518 -26.80 -3.25 -25.63
CA PRO A 518 -28.17 -3.35 -26.09
C PRO A 518 -28.91 -4.42 -25.25
N GLY A 519 -29.90 -4.00 -24.47
CA GLY A 519 -30.68 -4.88 -23.60
C GLY A 519 -31.37 -4.19 -22.43
N LEU A 520 -30.94 -2.99 -22.02
CA LEU A 520 -31.61 -2.21 -20.98
C LEU A 520 -32.08 -0.87 -21.56
N GLU A 521 -33.39 -0.62 -21.56
CA GLU A 521 -34.01 0.64 -21.96
C GLU A 521 -33.51 1.79 -21.07
N SER A 522 -32.40 2.40 -21.47
CA SER A 522 -31.87 3.63 -20.88
C SER A 522 -31.63 4.58 -22.04
N GLN A 523 -32.40 5.66 -22.06
CA GLN A 523 -32.32 6.72 -23.06
C GLN A 523 -30.84 7.12 -23.26
N LEU A 524 -30.39 7.05 -24.51
CA LEU A 524 -29.09 7.52 -24.97
C LEU A 524 -28.82 8.91 -24.37
N LYS A 525 -27.91 9.02 -23.38
CA LYS A 525 -27.38 10.32 -22.96
C LYS A 525 -26.50 10.88 -24.08
N GLN A 526 -27.14 11.50 -25.08
CA GLN A 526 -26.49 12.45 -25.96
C GLN A 526 -26.22 13.70 -25.13
N GLU A 527 -24.94 13.99 -24.87
CA GLU A 527 -24.56 15.23 -24.19
C GLU A 527 -24.24 16.30 -25.23
N ASN A 528 -25.04 17.37 -25.20
CA ASN A 528 -24.89 18.53 -26.05
C ASN A 528 -23.98 19.56 -25.38
N PHE A 529 -22.84 19.84 -26.01
CA PHE A 529 -21.86 20.80 -25.55
C PHE A 529 -21.90 22.05 -26.41
N ILE A 530 -22.18 23.19 -25.79
CA ILE A 530 -22.14 24.50 -26.44
C ILE A 530 -20.75 25.09 -26.23
N LEU A 531 -20.07 25.42 -27.32
CA LEU A 531 -18.78 26.09 -27.37
C LEU A 531 -18.96 27.47 -27.98
N GLY A 532 -18.41 28.52 -27.35
CA GLY A 532 -18.48 29.89 -27.87
C GLY A 532 -17.25 30.70 -27.48
N SER A 533 -16.88 31.65 -28.33
CA SER A 533 -15.83 32.64 -28.02
C SER A 533 -16.38 33.74 -27.11
N SER A 534 -15.68 34.06 -26.02
CA SER A 534 -16.06 35.14 -25.09
C SER A 534 -15.84 36.55 -25.66
N THR A 535 -15.00 36.67 -26.70
CA THR A 535 -14.70 37.94 -27.38
C THR A 535 -15.37 37.95 -28.76
N MET A 536 -16.40 38.80 -28.89
CA MET A 536 -17.15 39.14 -30.12
C MET A 536 -17.61 37.95 -31.01
N ASP A 537 -18.41 37.00 -30.53
CA ASP A 537 -19.27 36.08 -31.33
C ASP A 537 -18.70 35.54 -32.67
N GLN A 538 -17.40 35.23 -32.75
CA GLN A 538 -16.79 34.83 -34.03
C GLN A 538 -17.02 33.35 -34.38
N VAL A 539 -17.10 32.49 -33.37
CA VAL A 539 -17.36 31.04 -33.52
C VAL A 539 -18.27 30.55 -32.41
N LYS A 540 -19.36 29.88 -32.79
CA LYS A 540 -20.26 29.15 -31.88
C LYS A 540 -20.50 27.74 -32.42
N GLY A 541 -20.19 26.72 -31.64
CA GLY A 541 -20.40 25.32 -31.99
C GLY A 541 -21.30 24.62 -30.98
N VAL A 542 -22.28 23.84 -31.42
CA VAL A 542 -23.05 22.91 -30.59
C VAL A 542 -22.66 21.50 -31.02
N LEU A 543 -21.98 20.76 -30.16
CA LEU A 543 -21.45 19.43 -30.44
C LEU A 543 -22.16 18.39 -29.60
N THR A 544 -22.59 17.28 -30.21
CA THR A 544 -23.14 16.12 -29.50
C THR A 544 -22.08 15.03 -29.42
N LEU A 545 -21.61 14.73 -28.21
CA LEU A 545 -20.66 13.65 -27.97
C LEU A 545 -21.42 12.41 -27.49
N GLN A 546 -21.23 11.30 -28.19
CA GLN A 546 -21.79 10.00 -27.86
C GLN A 546 -20.65 8.99 -27.70
N GLY A 547 -20.26 8.72 -26.46
CA GLY A 547 -19.13 7.85 -26.14
C GLY A 547 -17.80 8.35 -26.73
N GLU A 548 -17.27 7.62 -27.72
CA GLU A 548 -15.99 7.93 -28.38
C GLU A 548 -16.14 8.74 -29.67
N ALA A 549 -17.35 9.11 -30.08
CA ALA A 549 -17.59 9.78 -31.36
C ALA A 549 -18.50 11.01 -31.22
N LEU A 550 -18.19 12.06 -31.98
CA LEU A 550 -19.10 13.18 -32.19
C LEU A 550 -20.09 12.80 -33.29
N THR A 551 -21.38 12.76 -32.95
CA THR A 551 -22.45 12.33 -33.86
C THR A 551 -23.15 13.50 -34.52
N GLN A 552 -23.21 14.66 -33.85
CA GLN A 552 -23.73 15.89 -34.43
C GLN A 552 -22.79 17.05 -34.07
N ALA A 553 -22.65 17.99 -35.00
CA ALA A 553 -21.93 19.23 -34.80
C ALA A 553 -22.58 20.32 -35.64
N ASP A 554 -23.11 21.36 -34.99
CA ASP A 554 -23.65 22.57 -35.60
C ASP A 554 -22.65 23.70 -35.32
N ILE A 555 -22.07 24.31 -36.34
CA ILE A 555 -21.02 25.32 -36.21
C ILE A 555 -21.40 26.57 -36.97
N ASN A 556 -21.43 27.69 -36.26
CA ASN A 556 -21.62 29.03 -36.78
C ASN A 556 -20.28 29.77 -36.73
N LEU A 557 -19.80 30.20 -37.90
CA LEU A 557 -18.52 30.88 -38.10
C LEU A 557 -18.75 32.24 -38.75
N LYS A 558 -18.33 33.32 -38.10
CA LYS A 558 -18.36 34.68 -38.67
C LYS A 558 -17.01 35.01 -39.30
N ILE A 559 -16.98 35.27 -40.60
CA ILE A 559 -15.73 35.59 -41.32
C ILE A 559 -15.41 37.08 -41.16
N ALA A 560 -14.18 37.39 -40.71
CA ALA A 560 -13.73 38.75 -40.41
C ALA A 560 -13.76 39.71 -41.63
N LYS A 561 -13.62 39.19 -42.86
CA LYS A 561 -13.57 39.99 -44.09
C LYS A 561 -14.93 40.33 -44.72
N SER A 562 -15.99 39.56 -44.45
CA SER A 562 -17.27 39.69 -45.17
C SER A 562 -18.50 39.98 -44.30
N SER A 563 -18.37 39.98 -42.96
CA SER A 563 -19.50 40.05 -42.01
C SER A 563 -20.60 38.99 -42.23
N GLN A 564 -20.39 38.00 -43.10
CA GLN A 564 -21.30 36.87 -43.29
C GLN A 564 -21.05 35.80 -42.22
N VAL A 565 -22.15 35.23 -41.73
CA VAL A 565 -22.14 34.07 -40.82
C VAL A 565 -22.36 32.83 -41.67
N LEU A 566 -21.40 31.90 -41.63
CA LEU A 566 -21.51 30.60 -42.26
C LEU A 566 -21.97 29.58 -41.22
N HIS A 567 -22.89 28.72 -41.63
CA HIS A 567 -23.45 27.65 -40.82
C HIS A 567 -23.08 26.31 -41.43
N PHE A 568 -22.56 25.38 -40.62
CA PHE A 568 -22.12 24.06 -41.04
C PHE A 568 -22.64 22.98 -40.09
N GLN A 569 -23.21 21.90 -40.64
CA GLN A 569 -23.64 20.74 -39.87
C GLN A 569 -22.99 19.43 -40.34
N PHE A 570 -22.81 18.45 -39.45
CA PHE A 570 -22.48 17.08 -39.85
C PHE A 570 -23.57 16.46 -40.73
N ARG A 571 -23.19 15.64 -41.70
CA ARG A 571 -24.11 14.77 -42.45
C ARG A 571 -24.67 13.68 -41.54
N GLU A 572 -25.94 13.31 -41.73
CA GLU A 572 -26.66 12.33 -40.91
C GLU A 572 -25.96 10.94 -40.84
N ASP A 573 -25.10 10.60 -41.80
CA ASP A 573 -24.39 9.31 -41.89
C ASP A 573 -22.92 9.34 -41.42
N LYS A 574 -22.40 10.48 -40.94
CA LYS A 574 -20.98 10.64 -40.57
C LYS A 574 -20.80 10.94 -39.09
N GLN A 575 -19.81 10.27 -38.49
CA GLN A 575 -19.39 10.48 -37.10
C GLN A 575 -17.89 10.77 -37.04
N TRP A 576 -17.48 11.69 -36.18
CA TRP A 576 -16.08 12.01 -35.94
C TRP A 576 -15.56 11.24 -34.72
N LYS A 577 -14.73 10.22 -34.95
CA LYS A 577 -14.18 9.39 -33.86
C LYS A 577 -13.01 10.10 -33.17
N LEU A 578 -13.10 10.21 -31.85
CA LEU A 578 -12.05 10.76 -31.00
C LEU A 578 -11.16 9.61 -30.49
N GLN A 579 -10.12 9.28 -31.26
CA GLN A 579 -9.18 8.18 -30.96
C GLN A 579 -8.59 8.27 -29.55
N GLN A 580 -8.40 9.49 -29.01
CA GLN A 580 -7.90 9.72 -27.65
C GLN A 580 -8.77 9.06 -26.57
N ILE A 581 -10.09 9.12 -26.72
CA ILE A 581 -11.05 8.56 -25.76
C ILE A 581 -11.01 7.03 -25.84
N GLN A 582 -10.98 6.48 -27.06
CA GLN A 582 -10.88 5.05 -27.30
C GLN A 582 -9.58 4.45 -26.74
N ASP A 583 -8.44 5.10 -27.01
CA ASP A 583 -7.13 4.67 -26.51
C ASP A 583 -7.08 4.71 -24.98
N ALA A 584 -7.64 5.76 -24.37
CA ALA A 584 -7.73 5.86 -22.91
C ALA A 584 -8.57 4.71 -22.32
N ARG A 585 -9.74 4.42 -22.90
CA ARG A 585 -10.59 3.28 -22.49
C ARG A 585 -9.83 1.96 -22.60
N ASN A 586 -9.11 1.73 -23.70
CA ASN A 586 -8.36 0.49 -23.92
C ASN A 586 -7.27 0.29 -22.83
N HIS A 587 -6.58 1.35 -22.43
CA HIS A 587 -5.60 1.28 -21.35
C HIS A 587 -6.24 1.00 -19.98
N VAL A 588 -7.42 1.57 -19.69
CA VAL A 588 -8.16 1.26 -18.46
C VAL A 588 -8.59 -0.20 -18.42
N ASN A 589 -9.10 -0.74 -19.53
CA ASN A 589 -9.49 -2.15 -19.61
C ASN A 589 -8.29 -3.10 -19.47
N GLN A 590 -7.11 -2.73 -19.99
CA GLN A 590 -5.87 -3.48 -19.75
C GLN A 590 -5.48 -3.46 -18.27
N ALA A 591 -5.64 -2.33 -17.57
CA ALA A 591 -5.40 -2.26 -16.13
C ALA A 591 -6.38 -3.17 -15.36
N LEU A 592 -7.67 -3.17 -15.73
CA LEU A 592 -8.68 -4.06 -15.14
C LEU A 592 -8.38 -5.54 -15.36
N GLN A 593 -7.90 -5.94 -16.55
CA GLN A 593 -7.47 -7.31 -16.82
C GLN A 593 -6.30 -7.74 -15.93
N LEU A 594 -5.30 -6.86 -15.75
CA LEU A 594 -4.15 -7.15 -14.87
C LEU A 594 -4.59 -7.40 -13.42
N LEU A 595 -5.61 -6.68 -12.95
CA LEU A 595 -6.17 -6.86 -11.61
C LEU A 595 -7.07 -8.08 -11.51
N SER A 596 -7.88 -8.36 -12.54
CA SER A 596 -8.81 -9.49 -12.56
C SER A 596 -8.09 -10.84 -12.65
N SER A 597 -6.86 -10.86 -13.18
CA SER A 597 -6.02 -12.06 -13.22
C SER A 597 -5.54 -12.56 -11.84
N ARG A 598 -5.75 -11.77 -10.78
CA ARG A 598 -5.29 -12.03 -9.42
C ARG A 598 -6.42 -11.73 -8.44
N ASP A 599 -7.32 -12.69 -8.31
CA ASP A 599 -8.50 -12.61 -7.44
C ASP A 599 -8.16 -12.85 -5.96
N GLU A 600 -9.19 -12.90 -5.11
CA GLU A 600 -9.06 -13.18 -3.66
C GLU A 600 -8.40 -14.54 -3.36
N THR A 601 -8.30 -15.45 -4.34
CA THR A 601 -7.66 -16.77 -4.19
C THR A 601 -6.16 -16.75 -4.51
N TYR A 602 -5.66 -15.69 -5.15
CA TYR A 602 -4.25 -15.57 -5.50
C TYR A 602 -3.39 -15.25 -4.27
N HIS A 603 -2.40 -16.08 -3.98
CA HIS A 603 -1.52 -15.90 -2.83
C HIS A 603 -0.20 -15.23 -3.24
N PHE A 604 0.00 -13.97 -2.89
CA PHE A 604 1.27 -13.27 -3.09
C PHE A 604 2.34 -13.84 -2.16
N LYS A 605 3.50 -14.21 -2.72
CA LYS A 605 4.60 -14.78 -1.94
C LYS A 605 5.66 -13.75 -1.57
N THR A 606 5.78 -12.67 -2.36
CA THR A 606 6.81 -11.67 -2.17
C THR A 606 6.30 -10.26 -2.47
N GLY A 607 6.87 -9.26 -1.80
CA GLY A 607 6.60 -7.84 -2.10
C GLY A 607 7.00 -7.44 -3.52
N ALA A 608 7.98 -8.13 -4.12
CA ALA A 608 8.40 -7.91 -5.51
C ALA A 608 7.30 -8.25 -6.53
N GLU A 609 6.51 -9.30 -6.29
CA GLU A 609 5.36 -9.66 -7.13
C GLU A 609 4.30 -8.56 -7.13
N VAL A 610 4.00 -8.01 -5.94
CA VAL A 610 3.02 -6.94 -5.80
C VAL A 610 3.53 -5.64 -6.43
N ASN A 611 4.80 -5.28 -6.21
CA ASN A 611 5.40 -4.10 -6.84
C ASN A 611 5.36 -4.20 -8.37
N LYS A 612 5.65 -5.38 -8.93
CA LYS A 612 5.57 -5.63 -10.37
C LYS A 612 4.14 -5.49 -10.91
N LEU A 613 3.14 -5.95 -10.16
CA LEU A 613 1.73 -5.73 -10.50
C LEU A 613 1.39 -4.24 -10.51
N MET A 614 1.73 -3.53 -9.44
CA MET A 614 1.45 -2.09 -9.31
C MET A 614 2.15 -1.28 -10.40
N ASP A 615 3.39 -1.59 -10.75
CA ASP A 615 4.10 -0.95 -11.86
C ASP A 615 3.37 -1.13 -13.21
N ALA A 616 2.90 -2.34 -13.48
CA ALA A 616 2.16 -2.64 -14.71
C ALA A 616 0.84 -1.86 -14.78
N VAL A 617 0.12 -1.78 -13.67
CA VAL A 617 -1.15 -1.04 -13.56
C VAL A 617 -0.91 0.47 -13.69
N MET A 618 0.03 1.03 -12.92
CA MET A 618 0.38 2.45 -12.97
C MET A 618 0.83 2.88 -14.36
N LEU A 619 1.55 2.03 -15.09
CA LEU A 619 1.95 2.28 -16.47
C LEU A 619 0.73 2.44 -17.38
N GLN A 620 -0.28 1.56 -17.26
CA GLN A 620 -1.50 1.65 -18.07
C GLN A 620 -2.32 2.88 -17.72
N LEU A 621 -2.48 3.20 -16.44
CA LEU A 621 -3.20 4.40 -16.00
C LEU A 621 -2.51 5.68 -16.45
N THR A 622 -1.17 5.72 -16.39
CA THR A 622 -0.39 6.87 -16.87
C THR A 622 -0.54 7.04 -18.38
N ARG A 623 -0.55 5.93 -19.14
CA ARG A 623 -0.82 5.96 -20.59
C ARG A 623 -2.24 6.45 -20.89
N ALA A 624 -3.25 5.96 -20.18
CA ALA A 624 -4.64 6.41 -20.32
C ALA A 624 -4.75 7.92 -20.08
N ARG A 625 -4.20 8.40 -18.96
CA ARG A 625 -4.17 9.83 -18.61
C ARG A 625 -3.48 10.66 -19.69
N ASN A 626 -2.31 10.21 -20.17
CA ASN A 626 -1.53 10.94 -21.17
C ASN A 626 -2.26 11.08 -22.52
N ARG A 627 -3.11 10.12 -22.89
CA ARG A 627 -3.94 10.19 -24.12
C ARG A 627 -4.98 11.29 -24.05
N LEU A 628 -5.52 11.56 -22.88
CA LEU A 628 -6.48 12.65 -22.64
C LEU A 628 -5.78 14.00 -22.42
N THR A 629 -4.61 14.03 -21.79
CA THR A 629 -3.88 15.29 -21.51
C THR A 629 -3.15 15.84 -22.73
N THR A 630 -2.71 14.98 -23.64
CA THR A 630 -1.88 15.38 -24.79
C THR A 630 -2.77 15.49 -26.03
N PRO A 631 -2.91 16.67 -26.65
CA PRO A 631 -3.70 16.83 -27.86
C PRO A 631 -3.15 15.96 -28.99
N ALA A 632 -3.89 14.92 -29.36
CA ALA A 632 -3.62 14.15 -30.57
C ALA A 632 -4.44 14.76 -31.73
N SER A 633 -4.03 15.95 -32.15
CA SER A 633 -4.59 16.60 -33.35
C SER A 633 -4.02 15.95 -34.62
N MET A 634 -4.62 16.19 -35.78
CA MET A 634 -4.00 15.89 -37.07
C MET A 634 -3.25 17.14 -37.55
N THR A 635 -2.19 16.99 -38.32
CA THR A 635 -1.56 18.14 -38.99
C THR A 635 -2.51 18.70 -40.06
N LEU A 636 -2.39 19.98 -40.43
CA LEU A 636 -3.28 20.58 -41.46
C LEU A 636 -3.28 19.82 -42.80
N PRO A 637 -2.14 19.31 -43.32
CA PRO A 637 -2.12 18.50 -44.54
C PRO A 637 -2.84 17.14 -44.37
N GLU A 638 -2.69 16.49 -43.22
CA GLU A 638 -3.40 15.24 -42.92
C GLU A 638 -4.92 15.50 -42.80
N LEU A 639 -5.31 16.60 -42.16
CA LEU A 639 -6.71 17.00 -42.03
C LEU A 639 -7.35 17.24 -43.40
N ALA A 640 -6.63 17.93 -44.30
CA ALA A 640 -7.10 18.21 -45.66
C ALA A 640 -7.28 16.94 -46.51
N THR A 641 -6.47 15.91 -46.26
CA THR A 641 -6.50 14.63 -47.00
C THR A 641 -7.42 13.59 -46.36
N SER A 642 -7.72 13.71 -45.06
CA SER A 642 -8.47 12.74 -44.23
C SER A 642 -9.93 12.51 -44.61
N GLY A 643 -10.48 13.23 -45.58
CA GLY A 643 -11.90 13.16 -45.96
C GLY A 643 -12.86 13.73 -44.90
N LEU A 644 -12.40 14.00 -43.67
CA LEU A 644 -13.19 14.57 -42.57
C LEU A 644 -13.80 15.93 -42.93
N MET A 645 -13.13 16.72 -43.76
CA MET A 645 -13.64 18.02 -44.23
C MET A 645 -14.85 17.90 -45.17
N LYS A 646 -15.11 16.71 -45.72
CA LYS A 646 -16.28 16.42 -46.55
C LYS A 646 -17.52 16.00 -45.75
N MET A 647 -17.40 15.91 -44.41
CA MET A 647 -18.49 15.51 -43.51
C MET A 647 -19.50 16.64 -43.24
N PHE A 648 -19.17 17.88 -43.62
CA PHE A 648 -20.01 19.05 -43.38
C PHE A 648 -20.99 19.32 -44.54
N THR A 649 -22.15 19.88 -44.20
CA THR A 649 -23.18 20.36 -45.13
C THR A 649 -23.63 21.75 -44.69
N PRO A 650 -23.59 22.79 -45.55
CA PRO A 650 -22.91 22.83 -46.86
C PRO A 650 -21.40 22.50 -46.76
N PRO A 651 -20.74 22.10 -47.87
CA PRO A 651 -19.32 21.75 -47.84
C PRO A 651 -18.47 22.94 -47.40
N MET A 652 -17.46 22.67 -46.58
CA MET A 652 -16.53 23.69 -46.07
C MET A 652 -15.81 24.42 -47.22
N PRO A 653 -15.70 25.76 -47.17
CA PRO A 653 -14.97 26.51 -48.18
C PRO A 653 -13.46 26.21 -48.10
N GLY A 654 -12.75 26.32 -49.23
CA GLY A 654 -11.34 25.92 -49.36
C GLY A 654 -10.36 26.77 -48.54
N ASP A 655 -10.83 27.85 -47.94
CA ASP A 655 -10.09 28.77 -47.07
C ASP A 655 -10.38 28.56 -45.57
N ALA A 656 -11.10 27.49 -45.18
CA ALA A 656 -11.36 27.16 -43.78
C ALA A 656 -11.23 25.67 -43.48
N MET A 657 -10.63 25.32 -42.33
CA MET A 657 -10.51 23.95 -41.82
C MET A 657 -10.91 23.84 -40.36
N ILE A 658 -11.50 22.71 -39.97
CA ILE A 658 -12.02 22.48 -38.61
C ILE A 658 -11.39 21.22 -38.02
N ASN A 659 -11.01 21.27 -36.75
CA ASN A 659 -10.53 20.09 -36.04
C ASN A 659 -11.15 19.99 -34.63
N PHE A 660 -11.39 18.75 -34.21
CA PHE A 660 -11.85 18.40 -32.88
C PHE A 660 -10.83 17.53 -32.16
N TYR A 661 -10.55 17.84 -30.89
CA TYR A 661 -9.68 17.02 -30.05
C TYR A 661 -10.02 17.21 -28.58
N ILE A 662 -9.54 16.28 -27.74
CA ILE A 662 -9.62 16.38 -26.29
C ILE A 662 -8.30 16.94 -25.74
N ASN A 663 -8.42 17.86 -24.80
CA ASN A 663 -7.30 18.37 -24.01
C ASN A 663 -7.70 18.39 -22.53
N LEU A 664 -7.17 17.45 -21.74
CA LEU A 664 -7.60 17.16 -20.37
C LEU A 664 -9.08 16.76 -20.33
N SER A 665 -9.90 17.54 -19.64
CA SER A 665 -11.36 17.39 -19.56
C SER A 665 -12.11 18.27 -20.56
N LYS A 666 -11.40 18.92 -21.49
CA LYS A 666 -12.02 19.88 -22.42
C LYS A 666 -12.12 19.29 -23.83
N LEU A 667 -13.31 19.37 -24.40
CA LEU A 667 -13.52 19.20 -25.83
C LEU A 667 -13.16 20.51 -26.53
N CYS A 668 -12.19 20.47 -27.43
CA CYS A 668 -11.70 21.63 -28.16
C CYS A 668 -12.15 21.57 -29.62
N LEU A 669 -12.72 22.67 -30.10
CA LEU A 669 -12.99 22.95 -31.50
C LEU A 669 -12.01 24.04 -31.95
N THR A 670 -11.17 23.73 -32.93
CA THR A 670 -10.28 24.71 -33.56
C THR A 670 -10.68 24.92 -35.02
N VAL A 671 -10.86 26.18 -35.41
CA VAL A 671 -11.11 26.60 -36.78
C VAL A 671 -9.89 27.36 -37.30
N TYR A 672 -9.34 26.93 -38.41
CA TYR A 672 -8.20 27.53 -39.10
C TYR A 672 -8.69 28.27 -40.35
N GLN A 673 -8.45 29.58 -40.43
CA GLN A 673 -8.69 30.37 -41.65
C GLN A 673 -7.41 30.46 -42.46
N LEU A 674 -7.47 30.05 -43.72
CA LEU A 674 -6.33 29.91 -44.62
C LEU A 674 -6.34 31.02 -45.66
N HIS A 675 -5.17 31.55 -45.95
CA HIS A 675 -4.96 32.50 -47.04
C HIS A 675 -4.09 31.85 -48.12
N VAL A 676 -4.59 31.79 -49.34
CA VAL A 676 -3.81 31.32 -50.49
C VAL A 676 -2.74 32.35 -50.81
N LEU A 677 -1.46 31.94 -50.79
CA LEU A 677 -0.36 32.80 -51.16
C LEU A 677 -0.18 32.81 -52.69
N PRO A 678 0.01 33.99 -53.31
CA PRO A 678 0.32 34.06 -54.74
C PRO A 678 1.65 33.37 -55.06
N PRO A 679 1.80 32.78 -56.26
CA PRO A 679 3.02 32.06 -56.64
C PRO A 679 4.30 32.93 -56.64
N ASN A 680 4.18 34.25 -56.76
CA ASN A 680 5.30 35.21 -56.78
C ASN A 680 5.62 35.86 -55.41
N THR A 681 5.18 35.29 -54.28
CA THR A 681 5.43 35.91 -52.97
C THR A 681 6.91 35.81 -52.54
N THR A 682 7.49 36.93 -52.07
CA THR A 682 8.87 37.02 -51.56
C THR A 682 9.01 36.68 -50.08
N LYS A 683 7.93 36.30 -49.40
CA LYS A 683 7.98 35.82 -48.01
C LYS A 683 8.84 34.55 -47.95
N ASN A 684 9.83 34.51 -47.04
CA ASN A 684 10.64 33.32 -46.76
C ASN A 684 9.73 32.15 -46.34
N PHE A 685 9.41 31.27 -47.27
CA PHE A 685 8.58 30.10 -47.00
C PHE A 685 9.37 29.12 -46.12
N ARG A 686 8.97 29.04 -44.85
CA ARG A 686 9.39 27.98 -43.94
C ARG A 686 8.16 27.15 -43.62
N PRO A 687 8.05 25.90 -44.11
CA PRO A 687 6.94 25.04 -43.74
C PRO A 687 6.91 24.93 -42.21
N ALA A 688 5.73 25.09 -41.62
CA ALA A 688 5.52 24.65 -40.26
C ALA A 688 5.93 23.16 -40.22
N GLY A 689 6.82 22.79 -39.28
CA GLY A 689 7.30 21.41 -39.15
C GLY A 689 6.15 20.45 -38.80
N SER A 690 6.47 19.27 -38.26
CA SER A 690 5.49 18.27 -37.81
C SER A 690 4.66 18.70 -36.58
N SER A 691 4.42 20.00 -36.39
CA SER A 691 3.57 20.54 -35.33
C SER A 691 2.12 20.19 -35.61
N VAL A 692 1.45 19.69 -34.59
CA VAL A 692 0.10 19.16 -34.67
C VAL A 692 -0.96 20.25 -34.49
N LEU A 693 -0.58 21.35 -33.83
CA LEU A 693 -1.37 22.57 -33.70
C LEU A 693 -0.58 23.71 -34.36
N HIS A 694 -1.25 24.49 -35.19
CA HIS A 694 -0.65 25.57 -35.97
C HIS A 694 -1.11 26.94 -35.44
N ASN A 695 -0.17 27.87 -35.30
CA ASN A 695 -0.46 29.26 -34.92
C ASN A 695 -0.67 30.13 -36.17
N PRO A 696 -1.29 31.31 -36.03
CA PRO A 696 -1.31 32.31 -37.10
C PRO A 696 0.11 32.58 -37.65
N GLY A 697 0.24 32.63 -38.97
CA GLY A 697 1.52 32.75 -39.69
C GLY A 697 2.19 31.42 -40.04
N ALA A 698 1.62 30.27 -39.63
CA ALA A 698 2.09 28.97 -40.08
C ALA A 698 1.85 28.79 -41.59
N MET A 699 2.88 28.36 -42.32
CA MET A 699 2.80 28.13 -43.77
C MET A 699 2.88 26.63 -44.08
N PHE A 700 2.08 26.16 -45.03
CA PHE A 700 2.13 24.78 -45.53
C PHE A 700 1.75 24.71 -47.01
N GLU A 701 2.04 23.57 -47.64
CA GLU A 701 1.78 23.34 -49.05
C GLU A 701 0.79 22.19 -49.21
N LEU A 702 -0.22 22.39 -50.05
CA LEU A 702 -1.26 21.41 -50.34
C LEU A 702 -1.64 21.52 -51.83
N ASN A 703 -1.55 20.43 -52.58
CA ASN A 703 -1.90 20.35 -54.00
C ASN A 703 -1.28 21.48 -54.87
N ASN A 704 0.04 21.70 -54.75
CA ASN A 704 0.80 22.79 -55.43
C ASN A 704 0.44 24.23 -55.04
N ASN A 705 -0.48 24.45 -54.10
CA ASN A 705 -0.80 25.77 -53.58
C ASN A 705 -0.17 25.97 -52.19
N ARG A 706 0.38 27.17 -51.96
CA ARG A 706 0.94 27.58 -50.66
C ARG A 706 -0.14 28.28 -49.85
N PHE A 707 -0.35 27.84 -48.62
CA PHE A 707 -1.33 28.41 -47.70
C PHE A 707 -0.63 29.00 -46.47
N GLU A 708 -1.12 30.13 -46.00
CA GLU A 708 -0.76 30.75 -44.72
C GLU A 708 -1.96 30.73 -43.78
N VAL A 709 -1.79 30.25 -42.55
CA VAL A 709 -2.83 30.33 -41.52
C VAL A 709 -2.98 31.79 -41.09
N SER A 710 -4.08 32.43 -41.46
CA SER A 710 -4.33 33.84 -41.17
C SER A 710 -4.86 34.04 -39.75
N HIS A 711 -5.86 33.26 -39.35
CA HIS A 711 -6.48 33.32 -38.02
C HIS A 711 -6.75 31.91 -37.52
N VAL A 712 -6.69 31.75 -36.19
CA VAL A 712 -7.02 30.51 -35.49
C VAL A 712 -8.03 30.84 -34.41
N HIS A 713 -9.22 30.28 -34.52
CA HIS A 713 -10.26 30.40 -33.50
C HIS A 713 -10.33 29.09 -32.73
N LYS A 714 -10.04 29.15 -31.42
CA LYS A 714 -10.13 28.00 -30.53
C LYS A 714 -11.24 28.25 -29.53
N VAL A 715 -12.22 27.34 -29.49
CA VAL A 715 -13.27 27.32 -28.47
C VAL A 715 -13.21 25.98 -27.74
N GLU A 716 -13.43 26.00 -26.43
CA GLU A 716 -13.31 24.82 -25.57
C GLU A 716 -14.47 24.75 -24.57
N CYS A 717 -14.94 23.54 -24.29
CA CYS A 717 -15.99 23.28 -23.32
C CYS A 717 -15.60 22.10 -22.45
N VAL A 718 -15.92 22.19 -21.16
CA VAL A 718 -15.61 21.13 -20.18
C VAL A 718 -16.61 20.00 -20.35
N VAL A 719 -16.09 18.78 -20.45
CA VAL A 719 -16.84 17.53 -20.47
C VAL A 719 -16.78 16.95 -19.05
N PRO A 720 -17.87 17.01 -18.25
CA PRO A 720 -17.85 16.66 -16.83
C PRO A 720 -17.38 15.23 -16.56
N TRP A 721 -17.86 14.25 -17.32
CA TRP A 721 -17.49 12.85 -17.12
C TRP A 721 -16.01 12.56 -17.42
N LEU A 722 -15.38 13.31 -18.34
CA LEU A 722 -13.94 13.22 -18.57
C LEU A 722 -13.16 13.76 -17.38
N ASN A 723 -13.67 14.79 -16.71
CA ASN A 723 -13.07 15.31 -15.49
C ASN A 723 -13.11 14.28 -14.36
N ASP A 724 -14.28 13.67 -14.12
CA ASP A 724 -14.45 12.58 -13.14
C ASP A 724 -13.50 11.42 -13.42
N THR A 725 -13.34 11.07 -14.70
CA THR A 725 -12.43 10.01 -15.14
C THR A 725 -10.97 10.31 -14.79
N LEU A 726 -10.52 11.56 -15.00
CA LEU A 726 -9.17 11.99 -14.61
C LEU A 726 -8.98 11.99 -13.09
N VAL A 727 -10.02 12.28 -12.31
CA VAL A 727 -10.02 12.13 -10.85
C VAL A 727 -9.85 10.66 -10.46
N PHE A 728 -10.61 9.74 -11.06
CA PHE A 728 -10.46 8.30 -10.80
C PHE A 728 -9.06 7.78 -11.14
N PHE A 729 -8.44 8.26 -12.23
CA PHE A 729 -7.05 7.92 -12.55
C PHE A 729 -6.08 8.40 -11.48
N THR A 730 -6.30 9.60 -10.93
CA THR A 730 -5.46 10.19 -9.89
C THR A 730 -5.56 9.39 -8.59
N ILE A 731 -6.79 9.07 -8.16
CA ILE A 731 -7.05 8.23 -6.98
C ILE A 731 -6.40 6.85 -7.16
N SER A 732 -6.58 6.23 -8.33
CA SER A 732 -6.02 4.91 -8.61
C SER A 732 -4.48 4.90 -8.59
N LEU A 733 -3.85 5.92 -9.18
CA LEU A 733 -2.39 6.08 -9.14
C LEU A 733 -1.87 6.29 -7.70
N GLN A 734 -2.61 7.05 -6.88
CA GLN A 734 -2.27 7.27 -5.48
C GLN A 734 -2.37 5.98 -4.67
N LEU A 735 -3.44 5.20 -4.83
CA LEU A 735 -3.60 3.90 -4.16
C LEU A 735 -2.47 2.94 -4.53
N CYS A 736 -2.11 2.85 -5.82
CA CYS A 736 -0.97 2.03 -6.24
C CYS A 736 0.35 2.49 -5.59
N GLN A 737 0.61 3.80 -5.53
CA GLN A 737 1.83 4.33 -4.93
C GLN A 737 1.88 4.07 -3.41
N GLN A 738 0.77 4.29 -2.69
CA GLN A 738 0.67 4.01 -1.27
C GLN A 738 0.94 2.54 -0.95
N LEU A 739 0.40 1.62 -1.74
CA LEU A 739 0.66 0.19 -1.57
C LEU A 739 2.14 -0.14 -1.82
N LYS A 740 2.74 0.43 -2.87
CA LYS A 740 4.17 0.26 -3.15
C LYS A 740 5.06 0.82 -2.04
N ASP A 741 4.73 1.98 -1.49
CA ASP A 741 5.49 2.59 -0.40
C ASP A 741 5.44 1.71 0.84
N LYS A 742 4.25 1.22 1.23
CA LYS A 742 4.09 0.25 2.31
C LYS A 742 4.95 -0.99 2.08
N ILE A 743 4.83 -1.62 0.91
CA ILE A 743 5.60 -2.83 0.59
C ILE A 743 7.11 -2.55 0.55
N SER A 744 7.54 -1.38 0.07
CA SER A 744 8.95 -0.99 0.02
C SER A 744 9.53 -0.80 1.42
N VAL A 745 8.76 -0.24 2.36
CA VAL A 745 9.16 -0.18 3.76
C VAL A 745 9.42 -1.60 4.25
N PHE A 746 8.43 -2.49 4.23
CA PHE A 746 8.62 -3.86 4.72
C PHE A 746 9.68 -4.68 3.95
N SER A 747 9.78 -4.56 2.62
CA SER A 747 10.81 -5.25 1.83
C SER A 747 12.23 -4.73 2.07
N SER A 748 12.39 -3.45 2.44
CA SER A 748 13.72 -2.90 2.76
C SER A 748 14.28 -3.48 4.06
N PHE A 749 13.41 -3.84 5.02
CA PHE A 749 13.78 -4.55 6.24
C PHE A 749 13.97 -6.06 5.99
N TRP A 750 13.14 -6.67 5.11
CA TRP A 750 13.25 -8.09 4.76
C TRP A 750 14.55 -8.43 4.01
N ASN A 751 15.03 -7.54 3.12
CA ASN A 751 16.29 -7.71 2.40
C ASN A 751 17.54 -7.59 3.29
N TYR A 752 17.38 -7.24 4.58
CA TYR A 752 18.44 -7.23 5.58
C TYR A 752 18.56 -8.55 6.36
N ARG A 753 17.76 -9.60 6.04
CA ARG A 753 18.05 -10.96 6.51
C ARG A 753 19.27 -11.52 5.74
N PRO A 754 20.39 -11.86 6.39
CA PRO A 754 21.36 -12.75 5.79
C PRO A 754 20.80 -14.17 5.88
N PHE A 755 20.21 -14.65 4.78
CA PHE A 755 19.87 -16.05 4.46
C PHE A 755 19.28 -16.94 5.55
#